data_AF-A0A4Q4DF37-F1
#
_entry.id   AF-A0A4Q4DF37-F1
#
_cell.length_a   1.000
_cell.length_b   1.000
_cell.length_c   1.000
_cell.angle_alpha   90.00
_cell.angle_beta   90.00
_cell.angle_gamma   90.00
#
_symmetry.space_group_name_H-M   'P 1'
#
loop_
_entity.id
_entity.type
_entity.pdbx_description
1 polymer ?
#
loop_
_entity_poly.entity_id
_entity_poly.type
_entity_poly.pdbx_seq_one_letter_code
_entity_poly.pdbx_strand_id
1 'polypeptide(L)'
;MSVVIPVYNPGKYIDPCIDSLLAQTLPAADFEVLFVDDGSTDDSPARLDKLAAEHPHFRVIHIPNSGWPGKPRNIGVAEAKGEYVQFVDQDDHMASDALRRLYEMGHRNGSDIVIGKVASNFRGVPHGVFKKNREKCDLSNAPLYDSLTPHKMFRTEFLRENGIAYPEGKRRLEDQLYMMEAYFPAKVVSILGNYTCYYYSKRDDGQNAGSAKIVPAGYYGNLREVLKVVVKNTEPGEFRDRLLRRFYRVEMLGRLSEPSVLNYTPEYLDEMCDAIRPLADEFMHDGVHDGLGSLVRLRSTLLRADDRQGLLKIARFAKSVKGAARLEDFDWQPDGKAAVSVTGRLVHGEDKEPLRLVRRDKRYFLHPDITEGLLPDGELFDVTDDMDSFKGEMSLRNRETAVEWPCVAEFTATIEALGEDTYEVVLRGTGEVTSEAVKGRGRVSRGFWDVWVPLRGLGLVRKARLGADRAASVDAKCLPALLGSPARPVIPYFTDPHGNLTLDVAGRAKKMATYLADRPARRMPGNRPELRLDVFTGTKSGSQAVELVLTPADGNALTAPSTLRPDQGRAHLGVPARVPDLPAGPAQLSVRLDGPKGPVLPLCEVPVGQGGRIRLDQSGLDTVDPLLVREVTVKRRRATLRRVLRSAGGPIVRRLPSSARKKVRRLAARL
;
A
#
# COMPACT_ATOMS: atom_id res chain seq x y z
N MET A 1 7.63 -22.25 -17.24
CA MET A 1 7.05 -20.92 -17.55
C MET A 1 7.99 -20.14 -18.46
N SER A 2 7.53 -19.19 -19.27
CA SER A 2 8.38 -18.33 -20.11
C SER A 2 8.18 -16.87 -19.74
N VAL A 3 9.26 -16.14 -19.50
CA VAL A 3 9.24 -14.68 -19.30
C VAL A 3 9.61 -14.02 -20.62
N VAL A 4 8.76 -13.14 -21.15
CA VAL A 4 8.98 -12.46 -22.43
C VAL A 4 9.28 -10.98 -22.19
N ILE A 5 10.42 -10.52 -22.70
CA ILE A 5 10.94 -9.17 -22.49
C ILE A 5 11.20 -8.50 -23.84
N PRO A 6 10.38 -7.54 -24.27
CA PRO A 6 10.70 -6.72 -25.43
C PRO A 6 11.86 -5.78 -25.09
N VAL A 7 12.93 -5.80 -25.89
CA VAL A 7 14.15 -5.02 -25.66
C VAL A 7 14.37 -4.03 -26.81
N TYR A 8 14.60 -2.76 -26.49
CA TYR A 8 15.05 -1.75 -27.44
C TYR A 8 15.81 -0.64 -26.71
N ASN A 9 17.12 -0.56 -26.95
CA ASN A 9 18.04 0.44 -26.39
C ASN A 9 17.88 0.73 -24.87
N PRO A 10 17.84 -0.29 -23.98
CA PRO A 10 17.67 -0.06 -22.55
C PRO A 10 18.91 0.50 -21.85
N GLY A 11 20.13 0.38 -22.39
CA GLY A 11 21.36 0.74 -21.69
C GLY A 11 21.43 0.19 -20.25
N LYS A 12 21.57 1.08 -19.26
CA LYS A 12 21.66 0.72 -17.82
C LYS A 12 20.33 0.23 -17.21
N TYR A 13 19.19 0.49 -17.85
CA TYR A 13 17.88 0.27 -17.22
C TYR A 13 17.44 -1.19 -17.22
N ILE A 14 18.10 -2.06 -17.99
CA ILE A 14 17.83 -3.50 -18.01
C ILE A 14 18.42 -4.25 -16.81
N ASP A 15 19.40 -3.66 -16.12
CA ASP A 15 20.11 -4.34 -15.02
C ASP A 15 19.17 -4.75 -13.87
N PRO A 16 18.28 -3.88 -13.36
CA PRO A 16 17.31 -4.28 -12.33
C PRO A 16 16.34 -5.38 -12.82
N CYS A 17 16.02 -5.40 -14.11
CA CYS A 17 15.19 -6.45 -14.70
C CYS A 17 15.91 -7.79 -14.62
N ILE A 18 17.15 -7.86 -15.13
CA ILE A 18 18.00 -9.06 -15.12
C ILE A 18 18.24 -9.55 -13.69
N ASP A 19 18.68 -8.68 -12.78
CA ASP A 19 18.93 -9.00 -11.37
C ASP A 19 17.70 -9.62 -10.71
N SER A 20 16.51 -9.09 -11.04
CA SER A 20 15.26 -9.59 -10.47
C SER A 20 14.87 -10.98 -10.97
N LEU A 21 15.25 -11.35 -12.19
CA LEU A 21 15.01 -12.67 -12.78
C LEU A 21 15.99 -13.70 -12.23
N LEU A 22 17.26 -13.32 -12.05
CA LEU A 22 18.27 -14.15 -11.40
C LEU A 22 17.94 -14.41 -9.92
N ALA A 23 17.29 -13.45 -9.25
CA ALA A 23 16.88 -13.57 -7.85
C ALA A 23 15.57 -14.35 -7.63
N GLN A 24 14.99 -14.96 -8.67
CA GLN A 24 13.74 -15.70 -8.54
C GLN A 24 13.89 -16.97 -7.69
N THR A 25 12.87 -17.27 -6.88
CA THR A 25 12.81 -18.49 -6.08
C THR A 25 12.19 -19.67 -6.81
N LEU A 26 11.65 -19.45 -8.02
CA LEU A 26 11.30 -20.53 -8.95
C LEU A 26 12.63 -21.13 -9.47
N PRO A 27 12.83 -22.46 -9.44
CA PRO A 27 14.06 -23.06 -9.94
C PRO A 27 14.33 -22.69 -11.39
N ALA A 28 15.60 -22.41 -11.73
CA ALA A 28 16.01 -22.03 -13.09
C ALA A 28 15.66 -23.06 -14.17
N ALA A 29 15.46 -24.33 -13.80
CA ALA A 29 15.02 -25.38 -14.72
C ALA A 29 13.51 -25.30 -15.06
N ASP A 30 12.72 -24.59 -14.26
CA ASP A 30 11.26 -24.51 -14.38
C ASP A 30 10.78 -23.26 -15.16
N PHE A 31 11.70 -22.37 -15.54
CA PHE A 31 11.37 -21.24 -16.40
C PHE A 31 12.47 -20.88 -17.38
N GLU A 32 12.09 -20.26 -18.49
CA GLU A 32 13.00 -19.61 -19.42
C GLU A 32 12.74 -18.09 -19.48
N VAL A 33 13.74 -17.33 -19.89
CA VAL A 33 13.63 -15.90 -20.18
C VAL A 33 13.96 -15.67 -21.65
N LEU A 34 13.05 -15.00 -22.36
CA LEU A 34 13.16 -14.64 -23.76
C LEU A 34 13.33 -13.14 -23.87
N PHE A 35 14.58 -12.69 -24.09
CA PHE A 35 14.86 -11.32 -24.50
C PHE A 35 14.64 -11.23 -26.00
N VAL A 36 13.64 -10.45 -26.43
CA VAL A 36 13.38 -10.21 -27.85
C VAL A 36 13.86 -8.80 -28.19
N ASP A 37 15.08 -8.73 -28.71
CA ASP A 37 15.77 -7.51 -29.08
C ASP A 37 15.23 -6.96 -30.42
N ASP A 38 14.53 -5.84 -30.34
CA ASP A 38 13.87 -5.12 -31.42
C ASP A 38 14.84 -4.22 -32.19
N GLY A 39 15.99 -4.76 -32.55
CA GLY A 39 17.02 -4.06 -33.33
C GLY A 39 17.68 -2.92 -32.55
N SER A 40 18.12 -3.18 -31.31
CA SER A 40 18.89 -2.21 -30.53
C SER A 40 20.20 -1.85 -31.23
N THR A 41 20.61 -0.59 -31.05
CA THR A 41 21.84 0.00 -31.59
C THR A 41 22.85 0.38 -30.50
N ASP A 42 22.50 0.16 -29.23
CA ASP A 42 23.40 0.30 -28.08
C ASP A 42 24.17 -1.00 -27.82
N ASP A 43 24.78 -1.14 -26.63
CA ASP A 43 25.55 -2.32 -26.26
C ASP A 43 24.69 -3.49 -25.73
N SER A 44 23.36 -3.32 -25.69
CA SER A 44 22.43 -4.31 -25.12
C SER A 44 22.46 -5.67 -25.83
N PRO A 45 22.51 -5.77 -27.18
CA PRO A 45 22.54 -7.07 -27.86
C PRO A 45 23.71 -7.94 -27.40
N ALA A 46 24.93 -7.40 -27.47
CA ALA A 46 26.14 -8.12 -27.07
C ALA A 46 26.16 -8.50 -25.57
N ARG A 47 25.61 -7.63 -24.71
CA ARG A 47 25.49 -7.90 -23.28
C ARG A 47 24.52 -9.04 -22.98
N LEU A 48 23.38 -9.06 -23.67
CA LEU A 48 22.37 -10.11 -23.52
C LEU A 48 22.85 -11.45 -24.08
N ASP A 49 23.58 -11.45 -25.20
CA ASP A 49 24.19 -12.68 -25.76
C ASP A 49 25.16 -13.32 -24.78
N LYS A 50 26.02 -12.50 -24.16
CA LYS A 50 26.94 -12.96 -23.12
C LYS A 50 26.18 -13.54 -21.92
N LEU A 51 25.13 -12.85 -21.46
CA LEU A 51 24.30 -13.30 -20.35
C LEU A 51 23.61 -14.64 -20.65
N ALA A 52 23.09 -14.82 -21.86
CA ALA A 52 22.47 -16.08 -22.29
C ALA A 52 23.48 -17.24 -22.40
N ALA A 53 24.74 -16.94 -22.74
CA ALA A 53 25.81 -17.93 -22.70
C ALA A 53 26.15 -18.39 -21.26
N GLU A 54 26.02 -17.49 -20.28
CA GLU A 54 26.27 -17.78 -18.85
C GLU A 54 25.07 -18.46 -18.16
N HIS A 55 23.85 -18.21 -18.64
CA HIS A 55 22.61 -18.71 -18.05
C HIS A 55 21.78 -19.51 -19.07
N PRO A 56 21.82 -20.87 -19.06
CA PRO A 56 21.18 -21.70 -20.08
C PRO A 56 19.66 -21.57 -20.23
N HIS A 57 18.99 -20.97 -19.24
CA HIS A 57 17.56 -20.70 -19.24
C HIS A 57 17.22 -19.33 -19.83
N PHE A 58 18.21 -18.53 -20.22
CA PHE A 58 18.04 -17.26 -20.91
C PHE A 58 18.31 -17.45 -22.40
N ARG A 59 17.49 -16.82 -23.24
CA ARG A 59 17.60 -16.83 -24.70
C ARG A 59 17.43 -15.41 -25.22
N VAL A 60 18.19 -15.07 -26.26
CA VAL A 60 18.08 -13.81 -26.98
C VAL A 60 17.58 -14.09 -28.40
N ILE A 61 16.63 -13.29 -28.86
CA ILE A 61 16.07 -13.34 -30.21
C ILE A 61 16.22 -11.93 -30.80
N HIS A 62 17.06 -11.77 -31.81
CA HIS A 62 17.26 -10.49 -32.50
C HIS A 62 16.33 -10.37 -33.70
N ILE A 63 15.65 -9.24 -33.82
CA ILE A 63 14.78 -8.92 -34.95
C ILE A 63 15.10 -7.53 -35.49
N PRO A 64 14.77 -7.23 -36.77
CA PRO A 64 14.79 -5.86 -37.26
C PRO A 64 13.80 -4.99 -36.49
N ASN A 65 14.21 -3.75 -36.16
CA ASN A 65 13.41 -2.82 -35.38
C ASN A 65 12.00 -2.62 -35.95
N SER A 66 11.02 -2.99 -35.15
CA SER A 66 9.59 -2.92 -35.44
C SER A 66 8.95 -1.59 -35.05
N GLY A 67 9.65 -0.80 -34.23
CA GLY A 67 9.24 0.51 -33.75
C GLY A 67 8.29 0.50 -32.55
N TRP A 68 7.90 -0.66 -32.01
CA TRP A 68 6.97 -0.77 -30.87
C TRP A 68 7.03 -2.16 -30.19
N PRO A 69 6.77 -2.31 -28.87
CA PRO A 69 6.89 -3.60 -28.17
C PRO A 69 5.91 -4.71 -28.60
N GLY A 70 4.92 -4.43 -29.46
CA GLY A 70 3.92 -5.42 -29.87
C GLY A 70 4.51 -6.62 -30.61
N LYS A 71 5.31 -6.38 -31.65
CA LYS A 71 5.92 -7.44 -32.46
C LYS A 71 6.92 -8.29 -31.66
N PRO A 72 7.85 -7.72 -30.86
CA PRO A 72 8.71 -8.51 -29.98
C PRO A 72 7.93 -9.40 -29.01
N ARG A 73 6.83 -8.90 -28.43
CA ARG A 73 5.95 -9.69 -27.54
C ARG A 73 5.29 -10.86 -28.27
N ASN A 74 4.78 -10.65 -29.50
CA ASN A 74 4.19 -11.70 -30.32
C ASN A 74 5.21 -12.82 -30.63
N ILE A 75 6.44 -12.44 -31.02
CA ILE A 75 7.52 -13.39 -31.28
C ILE A 75 7.88 -14.17 -30.01
N GLY A 76 7.98 -13.49 -28.87
CA GLY A 76 8.20 -14.15 -27.58
C GLY A 76 7.11 -15.17 -27.23
N VAL A 77 5.84 -14.88 -27.50
CA VAL A 77 4.73 -15.84 -27.30
C VAL A 77 4.84 -17.04 -28.26
N ALA A 78 5.23 -16.81 -29.51
CA ALA A 78 5.43 -17.90 -30.47
C ALA A 78 6.58 -18.83 -30.06
N GLU A 79 7.67 -18.27 -29.53
CA GLU A 79 8.88 -18.98 -29.12
C GLU A 79 8.85 -19.57 -27.70
N ALA A 80 7.83 -19.23 -26.92
CA ALA A 80 7.63 -19.70 -25.55
C ALA A 80 7.36 -21.21 -25.49
N LYS A 81 8.12 -21.91 -24.64
CA LYS A 81 7.98 -23.33 -24.35
C LYS A 81 7.25 -23.61 -23.03
N GLY A 82 7.10 -22.60 -22.17
CA GLY A 82 6.42 -22.73 -20.90
C GLY A 82 4.90 -22.82 -21.04
N GLU A 83 4.26 -23.52 -20.10
CA GLU A 83 2.78 -23.56 -19.95
C GLU A 83 2.15 -22.16 -19.85
N TYR A 84 2.91 -21.22 -19.29
CA TYR A 84 2.51 -19.83 -19.08
C TYR A 84 3.56 -18.86 -19.64
N VAL A 85 3.11 -17.72 -20.19
CA VAL A 85 3.92 -16.55 -20.55
C VAL A 85 3.69 -15.42 -19.55
N GLN A 86 4.75 -14.83 -19.01
CA GLN A 86 4.73 -13.59 -18.23
C GLN A 86 5.44 -12.48 -19.00
N PHE A 87 4.75 -11.37 -19.27
CA PHE A 87 5.39 -10.20 -19.89
C PHE A 87 6.08 -9.32 -18.85
N VAL A 88 7.29 -8.86 -19.14
CA VAL A 88 8.05 -7.91 -18.33
C VAL A 88 8.68 -6.89 -19.26
N ASP A 89 8.51 -5.59 -18.98
CA ASP A 89 9.19 -4.54 -19.74
C ASP A 89 10.65 -4.42 -19.29
N GLN A 90 11.55 -4.11 -20.23
CA GLN A 90 13.00 -4.06 -20.03
C GLN A 90 13.46 -3.10 -18.92
N ASP A 91 12.68 -2.09 -18.55
CA ASP A 91 12.97 -1.09 -17.52
C ASP A 91 12.24 -1.35 -16.19
N ASP A 92 11.52 -2.45 -16.07
CA ASP A 92 10.80 -2.87 -14.87
C ASP A 92 11.46 -4.07 -14.19
N HIS A 93 10.98 -4.45 -13.00
CA HIS A 93 11.52 -5.60 -12.28
C HIS A 93 10.45 -6.35 -11.49
N MET A 94 10.72 -7.62 -11.16
CA MET A 94 9.81 -8.48 -10.41
C MET A 94 10.29 -8.76 -8.99
N ALA A 95 9.38 -9.08 -8.08
CA ALA A 95 9.75 -9.55 -6.75
C ALA A 95 10.29 -10.99 -6.82
N SER A 96 11.18 -11.39 -5.90
CA SER A 96 11.87 -12.70 -5.95
C SER A 96 10.95 -13.93 -5.88
N ASP A 97 9.79 -13.86 -5.22
CA ASP A 97 8.82 -14.97 -5.22
C ASP A 97 7.75 -14.83 -6.31
N ALA A 98 7.81 -13.81 -7.17
CA ALA A 98 6.71 -13.45 -8.05
C ALA A 98 6.39 -14.58 -9.04
N LEU A 99 7.39 -15.08 -9.75
CA LEU A 99 7.23 -16.13 -10.76
C LEU A 99 6.62 -17.40 -10.14
N ARG A 100 7.20 -17.87 -9.03
CA ARG A 100 6.72 -19.05 -8.31
C ARG A 100 5.26 -18.90 -7.85
N ARG A 101 4.92 -17.78 -7.21
CA ARG A 101 3.55 -17.55 -6.67
C ARG A 101 2.50 -17.39 -7.77
N LEU A 102 2.86 -16.75 -8.88
CA LEU A 102 1.98 -16.61 -10.04
C LEU A 102 1.71 -18.00 -10.66
N TYR A 103 2.78 -18.77 -10.90
CA TYR A 103 2.67 -20.13 -11.43
C TYR A 103 1.83 -21.04 -10.53
N GLU A 104 2.13 -21.10 -9.22
CA GLU A 104 1.36 -21.91 -8.25
C GLU A 104 -0.14 -21.59 -8.27
N MET A 105 -0.50 -20.30 -8.40
CA MET A 105 -1.91 -19.88 -8.47
C MET A 105 -2.55 -20.22 -9.82
N GLY A 106 -1.84 -19.98 -10.93
CA GLY A 106 -2.30 -20.29 -12.27
C GLY A 106 -2.59 -21.78 -12.43
N HIS A 107 -1.57 -22.60 -12.15
CA HIS A 107 -1.61 -24.05 -12.27
C HIS A 107 -2.70 -24.68 -11.38
N ARG A 108 -2.77 -24.30 -10.09
CA ARG A 108 -3.80 -24.82 -9.17
C ARG A 108 -5.22 -24.53 -9.63
N ASN A 109 -5.46 -23.37 -10.24
CA ASN A 109 -6.81 -22.93 -10.60
C ASN A 109 -7.18 -23.25 -12.06
N GLY A 110 -6.22 -23.68 -12.88
CA GLY A 110 -6.38 -23.77 -14.33
C GLY A 110 -6.68 -22.41 -14.94
N SER A 111 -5.95 -21.37 -14.52
CA SER A 111 -6.24 -19.99 -14.94
C SER A 111 -5.73 -19.74 -16.36
N ASP A 112 -6.55 -19.08 -17.18
CA ASP A 112 -6.11 -18.53 -18.46
C ASP A 112 -5.26 -17.27 -18.26
N ILE A 113 -5.57 -16.48 -17.22
CA ILE A 113 -4.85 -15.25 -16.88
C ILE A 113 -4.63 -15.19 -15.36
N VAL A 114 -3.42 -14.84 -14.93
CA VAL A 114 -3.10 -14.54 -13.53
C VAL A 114 -2.56 -13.12 -13.42
N ILE A 115 -3.22 -12.31 -12.59
CA ILE A 115 -2.85 -10.92 -12.36
C ILE A 115 -2.10 -10.80 -11.03
N GLY A 116 -0.82 -10.44 -11.11
CA GLY A 116 0.00 -10.10 -9.95
C GLY A 116 -0.18 -8.64 -9.52
N LYS A 117 -0.13 -8.39 -8.21
CA LYS A 117 -0.16 -7.01 -7.70
C LYS A 117 1.07 -6.22 -8.15
N VAL A 118 0.84 -4.97 -8.52
CA VAL A 118 1.87 -4.06 -9.03
C VAL A 118 2.14 -2.91 -8.06
N ALA A 119 3.33 -2.33 -8.12
CA ALA A 119 3.70 -1.10 -7.42
C ALA A 119 4.34 -0.10 -8.39
N SER A 120 4.19 1.20 -8.11
CA SER A 120 4.85 2.28 -8.85
C SER A 120 5.00 3.54 -8.00
N ASN A 121 6.14 4.23 -8.18
CA ASN A 121 6.41 5.54 -7.59
C ASN A 121 6.09 6.72 -8.53
N PHE A 122 5.86 6.48 -9.82
CA PHE A 122 5.72 7.55 -10.82
C PHE A 122 4.39 7.54 -11.58
N ARG A 123 3.67 6.42 -11.58
CA ARG A 123 2.35 6.30 -12.22
C ARG A 123 1.30 5.71 -11.29
N GLY A 124 0.03 5.92 -11.62
CA GLY A 124 -1.10 5.31 -10.91
C GLY A 124 -1.13 3.80 -11.08
N VAL A 125 -1.60 3.08 -10.05
CA VAL A 125 -1.81 1.63 -10.09
C VAL A 125 -3.24 1.29 -9.66
N PRO A 126 -3.87 0.23 -10.20
CA PRO A 126 -5.26 -0.08 -9.92
C PRO A 126 -5.43 -0.79 -8.56
N HIS A 127 -5.31 -0.04 -7.47
CA HIS A 127 -5.37 -0.56 -6.10
C HIS A 127 -6.64 -1.38 -5.81
N GLY A 128 -7.78 -1.03 -6.44
CA GLY A 128 -9.05 -1.73 -6.29
C GLY A 128 -9.01 -3.20 -6.70
N VAL A 129 -8.26 -3.51 -7.77
CA VAL A 129 -8.06 -4.89 -8.28
C VAL A 129 -7.36 -5.73 -7.22
N PHE A 130 -6.32 -5.17 -6.60
CA PHE A 130 -5.40 -5.87 -5.69
C PHE A 130 -5.78 -5.82 -4.21
N LYS A 131 -7.02 -5.44 -3.88
CA LYS A 131 -7.48 -5.40 -2.47
C LYS A 131 -7.40 -6.77 -1.80
N LYS A 132 -7.72 -7.84 -2.52
CA LYS A 132 -7.74 -9.23 -2.05
C LYS A 132 -7.30 -10.19 -3.15
N ASN A 133 -6.91 -11.40 -2.75
CA ASN A 133 -6.79 -12.50 -3.70
C ASN A 133 -8.17 -12.90 -4.22
N ARG A 134 -8.22 -13.34 -5.47
CA ARG A 134 -9.38 -14.01 -6.07
C ARG A 134 -8.85 -15.24 -6.80
N GLU A 135 -9.27 -16.42 -6.34
CA GLU A 135 -8.82 -17.69 -6.93
C GLU A 135 -9.43 -17.91 -8.32
N LYS A 136 -10.69 -17.57 -8.51
CA LYS A 136 -11.36 -17.63 -9.81
C LYS A 136 -12.30 -16.43 -9.94
N CYS A 137 -12.17 -15.68 -11.02
CA CYS A 137 -13.00 -14.53 -11.35
C CYS A 137 -12.98 -14.27 -12.87
N ASP A 138 -13.80 -13.33 -13.30
CA ASP A 138 -13.95 -12.87 -14.68
C ASP A 138 -14.40 -11.39 -14.68
N LEU A 139 -14.68 -10.83 -15.86
CA LEU A 139 -15.12 -9.43 -16.01
C LEU A 139 -16.44 -9.10 -15.29
N SER A 140 -17.33 -10.06 -15.09
CA SER A 140 -18.66 -9.85 -14.48
C SER A 140 -18.58 -9.63 -12.96
N ASN A 141 -17.61 -10.25 -12.30
CA ASN A 141 -17.51 -10.31 -10.84
C ASN A 141 -16.21 -9.72 -10.26
N ALA A 142 -15.27 -9.31 -11.10
CA ALA A 142 -14.05 -8.61 -10.70
C ALA A 142 -13.77 -7.41 -11.62
N PRO A 143 -13.15 -6.33 -11.07
CA PRO A 143 -12.86 -5.11 -11.84
C PRO A 143 -11.62 -5.28 -12.74
N LEU A 144 -11.55 -6.34 -13.55
CA LEU A 144 -10.38 -6.66 -14.37
C LEU A 144 -10.07 -5.54 -15.39
N TYR A 145 -11.11 -4.86 -15.87
CA TYR A 145 -11.05 -3.71 -16.76
C TYR A 145 -10.34 -2.48 -16.17
N ASP A 146 -10.09 -2.43 -14.86
CA ASP A 146 -9.24 -1.40 -14.25
C ASP A 146 -7.73 -1.72 -14.39
N SER A 147 -7.35 -2.94 -14.82
CA SER A 147 -5.96 -3.35 -15.05
C SER A 147 -5.74 -3.85 -16.48
N LEU A 148 -5.45 -2.92 -17.39
CA LEU A 148 -5.28 -3.18 -18.83
C LEU A 148 -3.83 -3.19 -19.32
N THR A 149 -2.86 -3.20 -18.41
CA THR A 149 -1.44 -3.36 -18.77
C THR A 149 -1.09 -4.82 -19.04
N PRO A 150 -0.05 -5.13 -19.83
CA PRO A 150 0.25 -6.50 -20.23
C PRO A 150 1.01 -7.32 -19.18
N HIS A 151 1.51 -6.68 -18.11
CA HIS A 151 2.38 -7.26 -17.08
C HIS A 151 1.67 -8.28 -16.18
N LYS A 152 1.30 -9.42 -16.77
CA LYS A 152 0.52 -10.52 -16.20
C LYS A 152 1.02 -11.83 -16.77
N MET A 153 0.56 -12.92 -16.17
CA MET A 153 0.85 -14.27 -16.63
C MET A 153 -0.36 -14.80 -17.40
N PHE A 154 -0.14 -15.38 -18.58
CA PHE A 154 -1.17 -15.91 -19.47
C PHE A 154 -0.85 -17.36 -19.78
N ARG A 155 -1.86 -18.24 -19.83
CA ARG A 155 -1.67 -19.61 -20.31
C ARG A 155 -1.27 -19.53 -21.79
N THR A 156 -0.13 -20.09 -22.15
CA THR A 156 0.46 -19.92 -23.50
C THR A 156 -0.46 -20.46 -24.58
N GLU A 157 -1.03 -21.65 -24.35
CA GLU A 157 -1.97 -22.29 -25.27
C GLU A 157 -3.27 -21.48 -25.40
N PHE A 158 -3.79 -20.90 -24.32
CA PHE A 158 -4.97 -20.02 -24.38
C PHE A 158 -4.77 -18.84 -25.36
N LEU A 159 -3.60 -18.20 -25.31
CA LEU A 159 -3.28 -17.10 -26.24
C LEU A 159 -3.28 -17.60 -27.69
N ARG A 160 -2.65 -18.75 -27.95
CA ARG A 160 -2.50 -19.33 -29.30
C ARG A 160 -3.83 -19.80 -29.87
N GLU A 161 -4.64 -20.52 -29.09
CA GLU A 161 -5.95 -21.07 -29.50
C GLU A 161 -6.95 -19.98 -29.86
N ASN A 162 -6.88 -18.83 -29.17
CA ASN A 162 -7.81 -17.71 -29.39
C ASN A 162 -7.25 -16.64 -30.34
N GLY A 163 -6.06 -16.85 -30.91
CA GLY A 163 -5.41 -15.88 -31.81
C GLY A 163 -5.16 -14.52 -31.15
N ILE A 164 -4.93 -14.48 -29.84
CA ILE A 164 -4.70 -13.25 -29.09
C ILE A 164 -3.27 -12.78 -29.33
N ALA A 165 -3.11 -11.67 -30.04
CA ALA A 165 -1.81 -11.10 -30.40
C ALA A 165 -1.84 -9.57 -30.33
N TYR A 166 -0.70 -8.95 -30.09
CA TYR A 166 -0.60 -7.49 -30.16
C TYR A 166 -0.75 -7.04 -31.63
N PRO A 167 -1.46 -5.94 -31.88
CA PRO A 167 -1.44 -5.33 -33.21
C PRO A 167 -0.03 -4.78 -33.48
N GLU A 168 0.55 -5.12 -34.63
CA GLU A 168 1.89 -4.69 -34.99
C GLU A 168 1.95 -3.23 -35.46
N GLY A 169 3.14 -2.63 -35.35
CA GLY A 169 3.42 -1.24 -35.65
C GLY A 169 3.25 -0.29 -34.45
N LYS A 170 3.56 0.98 -34.66
CA LYS A 170 3.49 2.03 -33.64
C LYS A 170 2.04 2.37 -33.29
N ARG A 171 1.49 1.67 -32.30
CA ARG A 171 0.10 1.81 -31.86
C ARG A 171 0.05 2.15 -30.37
N ARG A 172 -0.71 3.19 -30.01
CA ARG A 172 -1.06 3.46 -28.62
C ARG A 172 -2.21 2.56 -28.19
N LEU A 173 -2.27 2.21 -26.91
CA LEU A 173 -3.36 1.40 -26.32
C LEU A 173 -3.44 -0.04 -26.91
N GLU A 174 -2.37 -0.49 -27.53
CA GLU A 174 -2.20 -1.87 -27.99
C GLU A 174 -2.32 -2.86 -26.83
N ASP A 175 -1.88 -2.46 -25.63
CA ASP A 175 -2.05 -3.24 -24.41
C ASP A 175 -3.51 -3.32 -23.96
N GLN A 176 -4.26 -2.23 -24.06
CA GLN A 176 -5.68 -2.23 -23.72
C GLN A 176 -6.50 -3.06 -24.68
N LEU A 177 -6.19 -2.99 -25.98
CA LEU A 177 -6.80 -3.85 -26.98
C LEU A 177 -6.52 -5.32 -26.67
N TYR A 178 -5.24 -5.67 -26.53
CA TYR A 178 -4.78 -7.02 -26.20
C TYR A 178 -5.48 -7.57 -24.94
N MET A 179 -5.56 -6.76 -23.88
CA MET A 179 -6.18 -7.18 -22.62
C MET A 179 -7.68 -7.38 -22.75
N MET A 180 -8.40 -6.53 -23.50
CA MET A 180 -9.83 -6.73 -23.71
C MET A 180 -10.10 -7.95 -24.59
N GLU A 181 -9.31 -8.16 -25.64
CA GLU A 181 -9.37 -9.37 -26.48
C GLU A 181 -9.04 -10.64 -25.69
N ALA A 182 -8.18 -10.56 -24.68
CA ALA A 182 -7.88 -11.68 -23.79
C ALA A 182 -8.96 -11.91 -22.71
N TYR A 183 -9.56 -10.85 -22.14
CA TYR A 183 -10.49 -11.02 -21.03
C TYR A 183 -11.84 -11.62 -21.42
N PHE A 184 -12.36 -11.31 -22.61
CA PHE A 184 -13.65 -11.83 -23.05
C PHE A 184 -13.68 -13.36 -23.24
N PRO A 185 -12.69 -14.00 -23.91
CA PRO A 185 -12.65 -15.46 -24.04
C PRO A 185 -12.09 -16.20 -22.80
N ALA A 186 -11.45 -15.50 -21.86
CA ALA A 186 -10.89 -16.12 -20.65
C ALA A 186 -12.00 -16.73 -19.77
N LYS A 187 -11.87 -18.02 -19.45
CA LYS A 187 -12.81 -18.75 -18.59
C LYS A 187 -12.49 -18.57 -17.12
N VAL A 188 -11.20 -18.52 -16.79
CA VAL A 188 -10.74 -18.36 -15.40
C VAL A 188 -9.61 -17.33 -15.32
N VAL A 189 -9.87 -16.25 -14.59
CA VAL A 189 -8.85 -15.28 -14.18
C VAL A 189 -8.57 -15.41 -12.68
N SER A 190 -7.30 -15.41 -12.32
CA SER A 190 -6.83 -15.35 -10.93
C SER A 190 -6.25 -13.97 -10.61
N ILE A 191 -6.45 -13.47 -9.39
CA ILE A 191 -5.80 -12.25 -8.89
C ILE A 191 -5.00 -12.57 -7.62
N LEU A 192 -3.68 -12.33 -7.68
CA LEU A 192 -2.76 -12.38 -6.54
C LEU A 192 -2.57 -10.96 -5.98
N GLY A 193 -3.49 -10.54 -5.11
CA GLY A 193 -3.54 -9.19 -4.51
C GLY A 193 -2.75 -9.02 -3.21
N ASN A 194 -2.18 -10.10 -2.69
CA ASN A 194 -1.56 -10.14 -1.36
C ASN A 194 -0.03 -10.06 -1.37
N TYR A 195 0.60 -10.15 -2.54
CA TYR A 195 2.04 -10.07 -2.73
C TYR A 195 2.31 -9.19 -3.93
N THR A 196 3.13 -8.14 -3.77
CA THR A 196 3.55 -7.31 -4.91
C THR A 196 4.48 -8.14 -5.78
N CYS A 197 4.06 -8.42 -7.01
CA CYS A 197 4.79 -9.24 -7.98
C CYS A 197 5.67 -8.40 -8.90
N TYR A 198 5.22 -7.19 -9.24
CA TYR A 198 5.78 -6.41 -10.34
C TYR A 198 5.95 -4.94 -9.94
N TYR A 199 7.08 -4.34 -10.32
CA TYR A 199 7.43 -2.97 -9.99
C TYR A 199 7.66 -2.18 -11.27
N TYR A 200 6.86 -1.14 -11.46
CA TYR A 200 7.09 -0.16 -12.52
C TYR A 200 8.22 0.77 -12.11
N SER A 201 9.28 0.86 -12.92
CA SER A 201 10.40 1.78 -12.66
C SER A 201 10.32 3.02 -13.55
N LYS A 202 10.63 4.18 -12.95
CA LYS A 202 10.78 5.43 -13.69
C LYS A 202 12.19 5.49 -14.26
N ARG A 203 12.33 5.76 -15.55
CA ARG A 203 13.63 6.11 -16.12
C ARG A 203 13.92 7.59 -15.85
N ASP A 204 15.15 7.90 -15.42
CA ASP A 204 15.61 9.27 -15.22
C ASP A 204 15.84 10.02 -16.54
N ASP A 205 15.95 9.32 -17.68
CA ASP A 205 16.01 9.92 -19.03
C ASP A 205 14.64 10.32 -19.63
N GLY A 206 13.54 9.98 -18.95
CA GLY A 206 12.18 10.29 -19.40
C GLY A 206 11.68 9.46 -20.60
N GLN A 207 12.42 8.45 -21.05
CA GLN A 207 12.11 7.68 -22.26
C GLN A 207 11.22 6.44 -22.03
N ASN A 208 10.49 6.36 -20.91
CA ASN A 208 9.46 5.33 -20.76
C ASN A 208 8.43 5.49 -21.90
N ALA A 209 8.09 4.41 -22.62
CA ALA A 209 7.21 4.47 -23.81
C ALA A 209 5.86 5.16 -23.54
N GLY A 210 5.31 4.98 -22.33
CA GLY A 210 4.05 5.60 -21.89
C GLY A 210 4.11 7.11 -21.65
N SER A 211 5.30 7.73 -21.63
CA SER A 211 5.50 9.15 -21.28
C SER A 211 5.42 10.12 -22.47
N ALA A 212 5.51 9.62 -23.71
CA ALA A 212 5.48 10.49 -24.89
C ALA A 212 4.11 11.19 -25.05
N LYS A 213 4.12 12.43 -25.60
CA LYS A 213 2.90 13.23 -25.83
C LYS A 213 1.90 12.45 -26.69
N ILE A 214 0.62 12.59 -26.36
CA ILE A 214 -0.48 12.00 -27.12
C ILE A 214 -0.69 12.83 -28.39
N VAL A 215 -0.85 12.14 -29.52
CA VAL A 215 -1.41 12.72 -30.74
C VAL A 215 -2.89 12.35 -30.74
N PRO A 216 -3.82 13.30 -30.50
CA PRO A 216 -5.21 12.97 -30.18
C PRO A 216 -5.88 12.09 -31.23
N ALA A 217 -5.78 12.46 -32.52
CA ALA A 217 -6.39 11.71 -33.62
C ALA A 217 -5.96 10.24 -33.65
N GLY A 218 -4.67 9.95 -33.55
CA GLY A 218 -4.15 8.58 -33.54
C GLY A 218 -4.53 7.81 -32.27
N TYR A 219 -4.47 8.47 -31.12
CA TYR A 219 -4.78 7.84 -29.84
C TYR A 219 -6.27 7.46 -29.72
N TYR A 220 -7.18 8.36 -30.08
CA TYR A 220 -8.62 8.09 -30.02
C TYR A 220 -9.11 7.21 -31.19
N GLY A 221 -8.40 7.22 -32.32
CA GLY A 221 -8.56 6.19 -33.35
C GLY A 221 -8.30 4.79 -32.80
N ASN A 222 -7.19 4.60 -32.07
CA ASN A 222 -6.89 3.33 -31.42
C ASN A 222 -7.86 2.99 -30.27
N LEU A 223 -8.29 3.98 -29.48
CA LEU A 223 -9.30 3.75 -28.44
C LEU A 223 -10.62 3.24 -29.03
N ARG A 224 -11.04 3.74 -30.19
CA ARG A 224 -12.24 3.28 -30.89
C ARG A 224 -12.18 1.78 -31.21
N GLU A 225 -11.00 1.25 -31.59
CA GLU A 225 -10.82 -0.20 -31.80
C GLU A 225 -11.12 -0.97 -30.51
N VAL A 226 -10.61 -0.51 -29.36
CA VAL A 226 -10.88 -1.12 -28.04
C VAL A 226 -12.37 -1.06 -27.68
N LEU A 227 -13.03 0.08 -27.89
CA LEU A 227 -14.46 0.24 -27.60
C LEU A 227 -15.31 -0.68 -28.49
N LYS A 228 -14.94 -0.88 -29.75
CA LYS A 228 -15.61 -1.84 -30.64
C LYS A 228 -15.48 -3.28 -30.14
N VAL A 229 -14.34 -3.67 -29.57
CA VAL A 229 -14.19 -4.99 -28.92
C VAL A 229 -15.16 -5.13 -27.73
N VAL A 230 -15.33 -4.09 -26.92
CA VAL A 230 -16.31 -4.10 -25.81
C VAL A 230 -17.73 -4.28 -26.33
N VAL A 231 -18.15 -3.47 -27.31
CA VAL A 231 -19.50 -3.53 -27.87
C VAL A 231 -19.78 -4.86 -28.56
N LYS A 232 -18.81 -5.41 -29.30
CA LYS A 232 -18.92 -6.70 -29.99
C LYS A 232 -19.12 -7.88 -29.03
N ASN A 233 -18.54 -7.83 -27.83
CA ASN A 233 -18.54 -8.94 -26.88
C ASN A 233 -19.51 -8.76 -25.70
N THR A 234 -20.40 -7.77 -25.78
CA THR A 234 -21.41 -7.52 -24.74
C THR A 234 -22.75 -7.23 -25.39
N GLU A 235 -23.84 -7.33 -24.64
CA GLU A 235 -25.15 -6.79 -25.03
C GLU A 235 -25.39 -5.42 -24.38
N PRO A 236 -26.27 -4.56 -24.93
CA PRO A 236 -26.67 -3.32 -24.27
C PRO A 236 -27.18 -3.58 -22.84
N GLY A 237 -26.75 -2.76 -21.88
CA GLY A 237 -27.17 -2.85 -20.49
C GLY A 237 -26.03 -2.62 -19.49
N GLU A 238 -26.36 -2.71 -18.20
CA GLU A 238 -25.49 -2.26 -17.11
C GLU A 238 -24.08 -2.87 -17.11
N PHE A 239 -23.91 -4.09 -17.61
CA PHE A 239 -22.59 -4.70 -17.74
C PHE A 239 -21.72 -3.99 -18.80
N ARG A 240 -22.25 -3.77 -20.00
CA ARG A 240 -21.57 -3.00 -21.05
C ARG A 240 -21.30 -1.58 -20.58
N ASP A 241 -22.30 -0.93 -19.99
CA ASP A 241 -22.20 0.46 -19.54
C ASP A 241 -21.10 0.63 -18.49
N ARG A 242 -20.93 -0.36 -17.61
CA ARG A 242 -19.84 -0.38 -16.62
C ARG A 242 -18.46 -0.44 -17.26
N LEU A 243 -18.29 -1.28 -18.30
CA LEU A 243 -17.03 -1.38 -19.04
C LEU A 243 -16.73 -0.08 -19.79
N LEU A 244 -17.72 0.45 -20.53
CA LEU A 244 -17.59 1.71 -21.27
C LEU A 244 -17.31 2.89 -20.34
N ARG A 245 -17.98 2.98 -19.19
CA ARG A 245 -17.72 4.00 -18.15
C ARG A 245 -16.26 4.02 -17.69
N ARG A 246 -15.56 2.88 -17.63
CA ARG A 246 -14.12 2.87 -17.32
C ARG A 246 -13.32 3.59 -18.38
N PHE A 247 -13.53 3.28 -19.66
CA PHE A 247 -12.80 3.93 -20.75
C PHE A 247 -13.12 5.42 -20.81
N TYR A 248 -14.40 5.77 -20.62
CA TYR A 248 -14.82 7.16 -20.61
C TYR A 248 -14.18 7.94 -19.46
N ARG A 249 -14.16 7.38 -18.25
CA ARG A 249 -13.54 8.01 -17.08
C ARG A 249 -12.02 8.15 -17.20
N VAL A 250 -11.33 7.13 -17.70
CA VAL A 250 -9.85 7.06 -17.63
C VAL A 250 -9.20 7.61 -18.90
N GLU A 251 -9.62 7.17 -20.09
CA GLU A 251 -8.93 7.52 -21.33
C GLU A 251 -9.51 8.76 -22.03
N MET A 252 -10.72 9.20 -21.65
CA MET A 252 -11.36 10.38 -22.24
C MET A 252 -11.48 11.51 -21.23
N LEU A 253 -12.48 11.47 -20.34
CA LEU A 253 -12.72 12.52 -19.33
C LEU A 253 -11.54 12.74 -18.39
N GLY A 254 -10.79 11.68 -18.06
CA GLY A 254 -9.58 11.77 -17.25
C GLY A 254 -8.46 12.58 -17.91
N ARG A 255 -8.42 12.64 -19.25
CA ARG A 255 -7.48 13.47 -20.02
C ARG A 255 -7.91 14.94 -20.06
N LEU A 256 -9.20 15.20 -19.85
CA LEU A 256 -9.79 16.52 -19.67
C LEU A 256 -9.91 16.89 -18.18
N SER A 257 -9.09 16.28 -17.32
CA SER A 257 -9.03 16.52 -15.88
C SER A 257 -7.67 17.06 -15.46
N GLU A 258 -7.62 17.61 -14.26
CA GLU A 258 -6.39 17.98 -13.58
C GLU A 258 -5.46 16.78 -13.30
N PRO A 259 -4.13 17.01 -13.22
CA PRO A 259 -3.45 18.28 -13.52
C PRO A 259 -3.26 18.51 -15.02
N SER A 260 -3.47 17.49 -15.85
CA SER A 260 -3.06 17.49 -17.27
C SER A 260 -3.71 18.58 -18.10
N VAL A 261 -5.04 18.70 -18.06
CA VAL A 261 -5.78 19.65 -18.91
C VAL A 261 -5.40 21.11 -18.65
N LEU A 262 -4.96 21.42 -17.42
CA LEU A 262 -4.56 22.77 -17.03
C LEU A 262 -3.19 23.19 -17.59
N ASN A 263 -2.44 22.24 -18.17
CA ASN A 263 -1.16 22.48 -18.82
C ASN A 263 -1.26 22.45 -20.35
N TYR A 264 -2.47 22.30 -20.91
CA TYR A 264 -2.68 22.29 -22.36
C TYR A 264 -2.63 23.72 -22.91
N THR A 265 -2.10 23.88 -24.12
CA THR A 265 -2.36 25.09 -24.90
C THR A 265 -3.83 25.08 -25.34
N PRO A 266 -4.45 26.24 -25.62
CA PRO A 266 -5.82 26.29 -26.12
C PRO A 266 -6.05 25.38 -27.34
N GLU A 267 -5.12 25.40 -28.30
CA GLU A 267 -5.21 24.61 -29.54
C GLU A 267 -5.18 23.11 -29.24
N TYR A 268 -4.34 22.68 -28.31
CA TYR A 268 -4.25 21.28 -27.93
C TYR A 268 -5.46 20.82 -27.11
N LEU A 269 -6.09 21.71 -26.33
CA LEU A 269 -7.35 21.42 -25.67
C LEU A 269 -8.47 21.19 -26.70
N ASP A 270 -8.54 22.03 -27.73
CA ASP A 270 -9.50 21.87 -28.82
C ASP A 270 -9.28 20.56 -29.56
N GLU A 271 -8.04 20.25 -29.98
CA GLU A 271 -7.72 18.96 -30.62
C GLU A 271 -8.14 17.75 -29.77
N MET A 272 -7.93 17.83 -28.44
CA MET A 272 -8.32 16.78 -27.52
C MET A 272 -9.84 16.64 -27.43
N CYS A 273 -10.57 17.75 -27.29
CA CYS A 273 -12.04 17.71 -27.19
C CYS A 273 -12.65 17.22 -28.50
N ASP A 274 -12.17 17.71 -29.65
CA ASP A 274 -12.66 17.38 -30.98
C ASP A 274 -12.39 15.91 -31.34
N ALA A 275 -11.31 15.32 -30.83
CA ALA A 275 -11.03 13.90 -30.99
C ALA A 275 -11.85 13.00 -30.04
N ILE A 276 -12.22 13.49 -28.85
CA ILE A 276 -12.98 12.72 -27.85
C ILE A 276 -14.48 12.73 -28.16
N ARG A 277 -15.06 13.88 -28.54
CA ARG A 277 -16.51 14.05 -28.69
C ARG A 277 -17.15 13.03 -29.63
N PRO A 278 -16.62 12.75 -30.83
CA PRO A 278 -17.21 11.75 -31.72
C PRO A 278 -17.26 10.34 -31.12
N LEU A 279 -16.28 9.97 -30.28
CA LEU A 279 -16.32 8.71 -29.55
C LEU A 279 -17.35 8.74 -28.41
N ALA A 280 -17.50 9.89 -27.74
CA ALA A 280 -18.51 10.05 -26.70
C ALA A 280 -19.92 9.90 -27.29
N ASP A 281 -20.18 10.51 -28.44
CA ASP A 281 -21.48 10.44 -29.11
C ASP A 281 -21.80 9.03 -29.62
N GLU A 282 -20.79 8.30 -30.13
CA GLU A 282 -20.96 6.95 -30.67
C GLU A 282 -21.14 5.88 -29.57
N PHE A 283 -20.39 5.96 -28.47
CA PHE A 283 -20.32 4.88 -27.49
C PHE A 283 -20.92 5.22 -26.12
N MET A 284 -20.93 6.49 -25.72
CA MET A 284 -21.24 6.90 -24.34
C MET A 284 -22.67 7.42 -24.25
N HIS A 285 -23.64 6.53 -24.43
CA HIS A 285 -25.07 6.81 -24.31
C HIS A 285 -25.47 7.17 -22.86
N ASP A 286 -26.74 7.52 -22.64
CA ASP A 286 -27.19 8.07 -21.36
C ASP A 286 -26.97 7.13 -20.17
N GLY A 287 -27.19 5.82 -20.31
CA GLY A 287 -26.81 4.84 -19.27
C GLY A 287 -25.33 4.89 -18.84
N VAL A 288 -24.41 5.17 -19.77
CA VAL A 288 -22.99 5.39 -19.46
C VAL A 288 -22.79 6.73 -18.73
N HIS A 289 -23.43 7.80 -19.21
CA HIS A 289 -23.32 9.14 -18.66
C HIS A 289 -23.92 9.25 -17.24
N ASP A 290 -25.15 8.78 -17.07
CA ASP A 290 -25.91 8.84 -15.82
C ASP A 290 -25.26 8.00 -14.73
N GLY A 291 -24.59 6.91 -15.11
CA GLY A 291 -23.83 6.06 -14.21
C GLY A 291 -22.47 6.63 -13.77
N LEU A 292 -22.10 7.86 -14.17
CA LEU A 292 -20.91 8.56 -13.68
C LEU A 292 -21.18 9.24 -12.33
N GLY A 293 -20.19 9.28 -11.44
CA GLY A 293 -20.25 10.11 -10.23
C GLY A 293 -20.27 11.61 -10.56
N SER A 294 -20.79 12.44 -9.66
CA SER A 294 -21.27 13.80 -9.99
C SER A 294 -20.23 14.65 -10.73
N LEU A 295 -19.01 14.85 -10.21
CA LEU A 295 -18.03 15.73 -10.89
C LEU A 295 -17.56 15.17 -12.24
N VAL A 296 -17.54 13.85 -12.39
CA VAL A 296 -17.20 13.22 -13.67
C VAL A 296 -18.38 13.36 -14.64
N ARG A 297 -19.62 13.25 -14.15
CA ARG A 297 -20.86 13.51 -14.92
C ARG A 297 -20.93 14.96 -15.39
N LEU A 298 -20.64 15.93 -14.52
CA LEU A 298 -20.55 17.35 -14.89
C LEU A 298 -19.53 17.58 -16.01
N ARG A 299 -18.34 16.98 -15.89
CA ARG A 299 -17.33 17.05 -16.98
C ARG A 299 -17.85 16.45 -18.29
N SER A 300 -18.60 15.35 -18.20
CA SER A 300 -19.26 14.75 -19.37
C SER A 300 -20.31 15.67 -19.97
N THR A 301 -21.14 16.33 -19.15
CA THR A 301 -22.13 17.33 -19.59
C THR A 301 -21.46 18.49 -20.32
N LEU A 302 -20.39 19.05 -19.75
CA LEU A 302 -19.63 20.15 -20.35
C LEU A 302 -18.98 19.74 -21.68
N LEU A 303 -18.44 18.52 -21.76
CA LEU A 303 -17.90 17.99 -23.01
C LEU A 303 -19.00 17.81 -24.08
N ARG A 304 -20.17 17.29 -23.69
CA ARG A 304 -21.34 17.13 -24.59
C ARG A 304 -21.87 18.47 -25.08
N ALA A 305 -21.84 19.49 -24.22
CA ALA A 305 -22.21 20.88 -24.52
C ALA A 305 -21.11 21.68 -25.25
N ASP A 306 -19.97 21.05 -25.54
CA ASP A 306 -18.82 21.68 -26.19
C ASP A 306 -18.17 22.85 -25.39
N ASP A 307 -18.37 22.91 -24.08
CA ASP A 307 -17.90 24.01 -23.23
C ASP A 307 -16.48 23.79 -22.69
N ARG A 308 -15.47 24.30 -23.42
CA ARG A 308 -14.05 24.24 -23.01
C ARG A 308 -13.75 25.08 -21.76
N GLN A 309 -14.42 26.22 -21.58
CA GLN A 309 -14.16 27.08 -20.43
C GLN A 309 -14.67 26.44 -19.14
N GLY A 310 -15.86 25.85 -19.19
CA GLY A 310 -16.40 25.02 -18.11
C GLY A 310 -15.47 23.86 -17.77
N LEU A 311 -14.94 23.14 -18.78
CA LEU A 311 -13.98 22.04 -18.56
C LEU A 311 -12.72 22.49 -17.80
N LEU A 312 -12.13 23.64 -18.18
CA LEU A 312 -10.97 24.19 -17.48
C LEU A 312 -11.33 24.65 -16.07
N LYS A 313 -12.49 25.26 -15.88
CA LYS A 313 -12.95 25.73 -14.58
C LYS A 313 -13.17 24.58 -13.60
N ILE A 314 -13.82 23.50 -14.04
CA ILE A 314 -14.03 22.33 -13.17
C ILE A 314 -12.71 21.63 -12.83
N ALA A 315 -11.75 21.62 -13.76
CA ALA A 315 -10.41 21.10 -13.50
C ALA A 315 -9.64 21.95 -12.46
N ARG A 316 -9.76 23.28 -12.50
CA ARG A 316 -9.16 24.18 -11.48
C ARG A 316 -9.76 23.91 -10.10
N PHE A 317 -11.09 23.79 -10.03
CA PHE A 317 -11.77 23.43 -8.79
C PHE A 317 -11.30 22.07 -8.27
N ALA A 318 -11.35 21.02 -9.09
CA ALA A 318 -10.91 19.69 -8.68
C ALA A 318 -9.44 19.69 -8.22
N LYS A 319 -8.55 20.47 -8.87
CA LYS A 319 -7.14 20.64 -8.44
C LYS A 319 -7.02 21.27 -7.05
N SER A 320 -7.90 22.21 -6.70
CA SER A 320 -7.90 22.85 -5.38
C SER A 320 -8.39 21.91 -4.28
N VAL A 321 -9.25 20.94 -4.60
CA VAL A 321 -9.72 19.95 -3.63
C VAL A 321 -8.58 19.03 -3.16
N LYS A 322 -8.33 18.99 -1.85
CA LYS A 322 -7.38 18.12 -1.15
C LYS A 322 -8.09 17.24 -0.12
N GLY A 323 -7.41 16.19 0.32
CA GLY A 323 -7.82 15.42 1.48
C GLY A 323 -7.09 15.95 2.71
N ALA A 324 -7.84 16.24 3.78
CA ALA A 324 -7.30 16.55 5.09
C ALA A 324 -7.62 15.40 6.04
N ALA A 325 -6.64 14.97 6.83
CA ALA A 325 -6.82 13.91 7.81
C ALA A 325 -6.11 14.27 9.11
N ARG A 326 -6.87 14.23 10.20
CA ARG A 326 -6.40 14.45 11.56
C ARG A 326 -6.25 13.13 12.29
N LEU A 327 -5.09 12.93 12.92
CA LEU A 327 -4.82 11.79 13.78
C LEU A 327 -5.36 12.07 15.18
N GLU A 328 -6.51 11.48 15.51
CA GLU A 328 -7.20 11.69 16.78
C GLU A 328 -6.55 10.90 17.92
N ASP A 329 -6.16 9.65 17.66
CA ASP A 329 -5.51 8.82 18.66
C ASP A 329 -4.61 7.75 18.03
N PHE A 330 -3.62 7.31 18.79
CA PHE A 330 -2.71 6.22 18.45
C PHE A 330 -2.48 5.36 19.69
N ASP A 331 -2.70 4.04 19.60
CA ASP A 331 -2.43 3.14 20.72
C ASP A 331 -1.97 1.75 20.28
N TRP A 332 -0.89 1.26 20.88
CA TRP A 332 -0.39 -0.08 20.60
C TRP A 332 -1.24 -1.15 21.28
N GLN A 333 -1.81 -2.05 20.48
CA GLN A 333 -2.61 -3.17 20.94
C GLN A 333 -1.74 -4.39 21.29
N PRO A 334 -2.15 -5.24 22.26
CA PRO A 334 -1.36 -6.39 22.71
C PRO A 334 -0.98 -7.41 21.63
N ASP A 335 -1.66 -7.42 20.49
CA ASP A 335 -1.34 -8.30 19.35
C ASP A 335 -0.23 -7.74 18.44
N GLY A 336 0.28 -6.53 18.72
CA GLY A 336 1.34 -5.87 17.96
C GLY A 336 0.85 -4.92 16.87
N LYS A 337 -0.47 -4.66 16.79
CA LYS A 337 -1.02 -3.65 15.88
C LYS A 337 -1.15 -2.31 16.59
N ALA A 338 -0.97 -1.21 15.87
CA ALA A 338 -1.34 0.13 16.35
C ALA A 338 -2.78 0.42 15.94
N ALA A 339 -3.66 0.61 16.91
CA ALA A 339 -4.98 1.18 16.70
C ALA A 339 -4.85 2.69 16.48
N VAL A 340 -5.56 3.19 15.48
CA VAL A 340 -5.48 4.59 15.04
C VAL A 340 -6.91 5.10 14.85
N SER A 341 -7.20 6.27 15.40
CA SER A 341 -8.46 6.98 15.17
C SER A 341 -8.21 8.19 14.28
N VAL A 342 -9.07 8.41 13.28
CA VAL A 342 -8.86 9.41 12.23
C VAL A 342 -10.15 10.16 11.94
N THR A 343 -10.03 11.48 11.81
CA THR A 343 -11.06 12.33 11.21
C THR A 343 -10.57 12.80 9.84
N GLY A 344 -11.34 12.55 8.78
CA GLY A 344 -11.01 12.90 7.40
C GLY A 344 -12.06 13.81 6.77
N ARG A 345 -11.61 14.74 5.92
CA ARG A 345 -12.46 15.68 5.17
C ARG A 345 -11.91 15.93 3.78
N LEU A 346 -12.79 16.22 2.82
CA LEU A 346 -12.39 16.90 1.59
C LEU A 346 -12.44 18.41 1.84
N VAL A 347 -11.35 19.09 1.50
CA VAL A 347 -11.17 20.53 1.69
C VAL A 347 -10.75 21.15 0.37
N HIS A 348 -10.90 22.46 0.18
CA HIS A 348 -10.52 23.16 -1.04
C HIS A 348 -9.85 24.51 -0.77
N GLY A 349 -9.19 25.06 -1.79
CA GLY A 349 -8.44 26.32 -1.67
C GLY A 349 -7.12 26.19 -0.90
N GLU A 350 -6.42 27.31 -0.74
CA GLU A 350 -5.14 27.37 -0.02
C GLU A 350 -5.34 27.29 1.50
N ASP A 351 -6.43 27.87 2.00
CA ASP A 351 -6.80 27.88 3.42
C ASP A 351 -7.39 26.56 3.91
N LYS A 352 -7.58 25.58 3.02
CA LYS A 352 -8.16 24.25 3.31
C LYS A 352 -9.56 24.33 3.93
N GLU A 353 -10.39 25.20 3.36
CA GLU A 353 -11.79 25.33 3.73
C GLU A 353 -12.56 24.01 3.47
N PRO A 354 -13.52 23.64 4.34
CA PRO A 354 -14.37 22.47 4.11
C PRO A 354 -15.09 22.54 2.77
N LEU A 355 -15.28 21.38 2.13
CA LEU A 355 -16.15 21.31 0.97
C LEU A 355 -17.62 21.49 1.39
N ARG A 356 -18.13 22.72 1.25
CA ARG A 356 -19.47 23.11 1.68
C ARG A 356 -20.56 22.54 0.77
N LEU A 357 -21.63 22.08 1.40
CA LEU A 357 -22.87 21.63 0.79
C LEU A 357 -24.02 22.51 1.26
N VAL A 358 -25.05 22.67 0.43
CA VAL A 358 -26.33 23.27 0.82
C VAL A 358 -27.41 22.20 0.77
N ARG A 359 -28.31 22.18 1.76
CA ARG A 359 -29.44 21.26 1.77
C ARG A 359 -30.73 21.98 1.41
N ARG A 360 -31.46 21.49 0.40
CA ARG A 360 -32.80 21.98 0.03
C ARG A 360 -33.70 20.80 -0.31
N ASP A 361 -34.93 20.79 0.20
CA ASP A 361 -35.92 19.73 -0.07
C ASP A 361 -35.38 18.30 0.11
N LYS A 362 -34.63 18.08 1.19
CA LYS A 362 -33.95 16.81 1.53
C LYS A 362 -32.84 16.37 0.54
N ARG A 363 -32.50 17.19 -0.45
CA ARG A 363 -31.38 16.97 -1.37
C ARG A 363 -30.16 17.79 -0.97
N TYR A 364 -28.99 17.34 -1.43
CA TYR A 364 -27.71 17.98 -1.17
C TYR A 364 -27.12 18.53 -2.46
N PHE A 365 -26.66 19.76 -2.41
CA PHE A 365 -26.05 20.46 -3.53
C PHE A 365 -24.66 20.95 -3.15
N LEU A 366 -23.72 21.03 -4.09
CA LEU A 366 -22.50 21.80 -3.85
C LEU A 366 -22.86 23.26 -3.59
N HIS A 367 -22.15 23.88 -2.64
CA HIS A 367 -22.39 25.28 -2.32
C HIS A 367 -22.20 26.18 -3.56
N PRO A 368 -23.06 27.19 -3.80
CA PRO A 368 -22.96 28.08 -4.96
C PRO A 368 -21.57 28.72 -5.14
N ASP A 369 -20.92 29.19 -4.08
CA ASP A 369 -19.54 29.72 -4.15
C ASP A 369 -18.52 28.77 -4.80
N ILE A 370 -18.77 27.46 -4.77
CA ILE A 370 -17.93 26.44 -5.38
C ILE A 370 -18.27 26.23 -6.86
N THR A 371 -19.54 26.42 -7.21
CA THR A 371 -20.11 26.16 -8.54
C THR A 371 -20.38 27.44 -9.35
N GLU A 372 -20.04 28.60 -8.80
CA GLU A 372 -20.24 29.91 -9.41
C GLU A 372 -19.67 29.92 -10.83
N GLY A 373 -20.50 30.19 -11.83
CA GLY A 373 -20.19 30.19 -13.26
C GLY A 373 -19.66 28.86 -13.82
N LEU A 374 -19.89 27.73 -13.14
CA LEU A 374 -19.82 26.38 -13.73
C LEU A 374 -21.18 25.93 -14.25
N LEU A 375 -22.24 26.48 -13.69
CA LEU A 375 -23.63 26.25 -14.09
C LEU A 375 -24.27 27.61 -14.44
N PRO A 376 -25.36 27.61 -15.24
CA PRO A 376 -26.24 28.75 -15.38
C PRO A 376 -26.68 29.36 -14.04
N ASP A 377 -26.91 30.68 -14.04
CA ASP A 377 -27.30 31.41 -12.81
C ASP A 377 -28.56 30.82 -12.17
N GLY A 378 -28.47 30.53 -10.87
CA GLY A 378 -29.56 29.95 -10.06
C GLY A 378 -29.67 28.43 -10.11
N GLU A 379 -28.91 27.74 -10.97
CA GLU A 379 -28.85 26.29 -10.99
C GLU A 379 -27.94 25.74 -9.87
N LEU A 380 -28.41 24.71 -9.17
CA LEU A 380 -27.65 24.05 -8.11
C LEU A 380 -27.15 22.69 -8.56
N PHE A 381 -25.90 22.39 -8.25
CA PHE A 381 -25.29 21.11 -8.61
C PHE A 381 -25.67 20.01 -7.63
N ASP A 382 -26.64 19.17 -7.99
CA ASP A 382 -27.13 18.08 -7.16
C ASP A 382 -26.07 16.97 -7.01
N VAL A 383 -25.72 16.68 -5.76
CA VAL A 383 -24.77 15.65 -5.35
C VAL A 383 -25.40 14.62 -4.42
N THR A 384 -26.73 14.58 -4.33
CA THR A 384 -27.47 13.73 -3.40
C THR A 384 -27.08 12.25 -3.55
N ASP A 385 -27.00 11.75 -4.78
CA ASP A 385 -26.65 10.36 -5.06
C ASP A 385 -25.19 10.02 -4.70
N ASP A 386 -24.34 11.02 -4.57
CA ASP A 386 -22.93 10.85 -4.21
C ASP A 386 -22.70 10.83 -2.70
N MET A 387 -23.71 11.10 -1.86
CA MET A 387 -23.54 11.15 -0.40
C MET A 387 -23.05 9.78 0.15
N ASP A 388 -23.53 8.68 -0.41
CA ASP A 388 -23.09 7.32 -0.05
C ASP A 388 -21.73 6.92 -0.68
N SER A 389 -21.21 7.75 -1.59
CA SER A 389 -19.90 7.53 -2.21
C SER A 389 -18.74 7.96 -1.31
N PHE A 390 -19.01 8.76 -0.27
CA PHE A 390 -17.99 9.27 0.64
C PHE A 390 -17.41 8.15 1.50
N LYS A 391 -16.11 7.89 1.34
CA LYS A 391 -15.42 6.78 2.00
C LYS A 391 -14.00 7.15 2.37
N GLY A 392 -13.58 6.69 3.55
CA GLY A 392 -12.18 6.69 3.97
C GLY A 392 -11.56 5.31 3.81
N GLU A 393 -10.29 5.27 3.44
CA GLU A 393 -9.44 4.07 3.48
C GLU A 393 -8.17 4.40 4.27
N MET A 394 -7.39 3.38 4.65
CA MET A 394 -6.08 3.56 5.27
C MET A 394 -5.06 2.61 4.66
N SER A 395 -3.82 3.07 4.51
CA SER A 395 -2.73 2.25 3.98
C SER A 395 -1.37 2.69 4.51
N LEU A 396 -0.42 1.76 4.54
CA LEU A 396 1.01 2.06 4.62
C LEU A 396 1.59 2.07 3.21
N ARG A 397 2.39 3.07 2.85
CA ARG A 397 3.13 3.10 1.59
C ARG A 397 4.62 3.15 1.86
N ASN A 398 5.38 2.21 1.30
CA ASN A 398 6.83 2.24 1.40
C ASN A 398 7.34 3.44 0.58
N ARG A 399 8.17 4.28 1.20
CA ARG A 399 8.64 5.52 0.57
C ARG A 399 9.51 5.29 -0.66
N GLU A 400 10.34 4.25 -0.63
CA GLU A 400 11.34 3.99 -1.66
C GLU A 400 10.74 3.13 -2.78
N THR A 401 10.05 2.05 -2.43
CA THR A 401 9.52 1.07 -3.39
C THR A 401 8.09 1.35 -3.83
N ALA A 402 7.43 2.33 -3.21
CA ALA A 402 6.02 2.66 -3.40
C ALA A 402 5.02 1.51 -3.19
N VAL A 403 5.47 0.39 -2.60
CA VAL A 403 4.58 -0.72 -2.22
C VAL A 403 3.52 -0.19 -1.26
N GLU A 404 2.26 -0.36 -1.65
CA GLU A 404 1.13 0.04 -0.82
C GLU A 404 0.54 -1.18 -0.11
N TRP A 405 0.40 -1.08 1.20
CA TRP A 405 -0.11 -2.08 2.11
C TRP A 405 -1.42 -1.56 2.70
N PRO A 406 -2.59 -1.99 2.20
CA PRO A 406 -3.85 -1.53 2.76
C PRO A 406 -4.01 -2.05 4.19
N CYS A 407 -4.45 -1.14 5.06
CA CYS A 407 -4.74 -1.39 6.45
C CYS A 407 -6.23 -1.68 6.62
N VAL A 408 -6.58 -2.44 7.65
CA VAL A 408 -7.98 -2.58 8.04
C VAL A 408 -8.42 -1.25 8.64
N ALA A 409 -9.48 -0.67 8.11
CA ALA A 409 -10.08 0.54 8.63
C ALA A 409 -11.57 0.57 8.28
N GLU A 410 -12.36 1.12 9.19
CA GLU A 410 -13.78 1.38 9.00
C GLU A 410 -14.01 2.87 9.19
N PHE A 411 -14.77 3.46 8.27
CA PHE A 411 -15.12 4.88 8.30
C PHE A 411 -16.62 5.03 8.21
N THR A 412 -17.16 5.98 8.96
CA THR A 412 -18.54 6.44 8.88
C THR A 412 -18.53 7.86 8.35
N ALA A 413 -19.34 8.13 7.31
CA ALA A 413 -19.59 9.48 6.82
C ALA A 413 -20.75 10.09 7.64
N THR A 414 -20.55 11.32 8.12
CA THR A 414 -21.56 12.11 8.79
C THR A 414 -21.67 13.46 8.13
N ILE A 415 -22.90 13.95 7.94
CA ILE A 415 -23.17 15.28 7.42
C ILE A 415 -23.35 16.22 8.61
N GLU A 416 -22.46 17.21 8.74
CA GLU A 416 -22.42 18.13 9.89
C GLU A 416 -22.79 19.54 9.45
N ALA A 417 -23.56 20.25 10.27
CA ALA A 417 -23.92 21.63 9.99
C ALA A 417 -22.75 22.56 10.31
N LEU A 418 -22.42 23.45 9.38
CA LEU A 418 -21.45 24.54 9.55
C LEU A 418 -22.14 25.88 9.86
N GLY A 419 -23.43 25.99 9.57
CA GLY A 419 -24.25 27.19 9.75
C GLY A 419 -25.69 26.93 9.32
N GLU A 420 -26.44 28.00 9.05
CA GLU A 420 -27.79 27.89 8.49
C GLU A 420 -27.72 27.29 7.08
N ASP A 421 -28.42 26.16 6.87
CA ASP A 421 -28.50 25.37 5.63
C ASP A 421 -27.18 24.94 4.96
N THR A 422 -26.04 25.16 5.62
CA THR A 422 -24.70 24.84 5.11
C THR A 422 -24.11 23.66 5.88
N TYR A 423 -23.56 22.68 5.15
CA TYR A 423 -23.09 21.42 5.70
C TYR A 423 -21.71 21.02 5.16
N GLU A 424 -21.03 20.11 5.84
CA GLU A 424 -19.87 19.37 5.34
C GLU A 424 -20.03 17.86 5.54
N VAL A 425 -19.25 17.06 4.79
CA VAL A 425 -19.14 15.62 5.02
C VAL A 425 -17.86 15.32 5.79
N VAL A 426 -18.02 14.77 6.99
CA VAL A 426 -16.91 14.36 7.86
C VAL A 426 -16.84 12.84 7.90
N LEU A 427 -15.66 12.29 7.62
CA LEU A 427 -15.37 10.86 7.67
C LEU A 427 -14.65 10.54 8.98
N ARG A 428 -15.32 9.88 9.92
CA ARG A 428 -14.67 9.40 11.16
C ARG A 428 -14.41 7.92 11.07
N GLY A 429 -13.18 7.51 11.35
CA GLY A 429 -12.80 6.12 11.24
C GLY A 429 -11.81 5.66 12.30
N THR A 430 -11.78 4.35 12.47
CA THR A 430 -10.79 3.63 13.26
C THR A 430 -10.11 2.61 12.38
N GLY A 431 -8.80 2.44 12.54
CA GLY A 431 -8.05 1.47 11.76
C GLY A 431 -6.88 0.85 12.53
N GLU A 432 -6.33 -0.20 11.93
CA GLU A 432 -5.21 -0.97 12.47
C GLU A 432 -4.00 -0.88 11.53
N VAL A 433 -2.90 -0.33 12.04
CA VAL A 433 -1.61 -0.29 11.36
C VAL A 433 -0.71 -1.37 11.94
N THR A 434 -0.08 -2.20 11.11
CA THR A 434 0.84 -3.24 11.58
C THR A 434 1.98 -3.49 10.60
N SER A 435 3.14 -3.86 11.16
CA SER A 435 4.30 -4.35 10.40
C SER A 435 4.37 -5.87 10.32
N GLU A 436 3.56 -6.58 11.13
CA GLU A 436 3.59 -8.02 11.24
C GLU A 436 2.74 -8.70 10.16
N ALA A 437 2.96 -10.00 9.98
CA ALA A 437 2.21 -10.78 9.00
C ALA A 437 0.73 -10.85 9.40
N VAL A 438 -0.14 -10.68 8.40
CA VAL A 438 -1.59 -10.84 8.53
C VAL A 438 -2.05 -12.00 7.66
N LYS A 439 -3.27 -12.50 7.86
CA LYS A 439 -3.77 -13.65 7.08
C LYS A 439 -3.62 -13.38 5.58
N GLY A 440 -2.87 -14.24 4.90
CA GLY A 440 -2.61 -14.13 3.47
C GLY A 440 -1.55 -13.10 3.08
N ARG A 441 -0.92 -12.33 3.97
CA ARG A 441 0.18 -11.42 3.60
C ARG A 441 1.39 -11.62 4.51
N GLY A 442 2.59 -11.52 3.94
CA GLY A 442 3.84 -11.59 4.71
C GLY A 442 4.00 -10.45 5.71
N ARG A 443 5.15 -10.36 6.35
CA ARG A 443 5.50 -9.17 7.14
C ARG A 443 5.77 -7.98 6.21
N VAL A 444 5.54 -6.78 6.72
CA VAL A 444 5.96 -5.54 6.07
C VAL A 444 7.50 -5.52 6.01
N SER A 445 8.06 -5.21 4.83
CA SER A 445 9.51 -5.22 4.60
C SER A 445 10.22 -4.09 5.34
N ARG A 446 11.54 -4.21 5.50
CA ARG A 446 12.39 -3.18 6.10
C ARG A 446 12.29 -1.88 5.30
N GLY A 447 12.17 -0.74 5.96
CA GLY A 447 12.12 0.57 5.29
C GLY A 447 11.21 1.57 5.98
N PHE A 448 11.05 2.73 5.35
CA PHE A 448 10.12 3.77 5.79
C PHE A 448 8.74 3.56 5.19
N TRP A 449 7.74 3.47 6.07
CA TRP A 449 6.35 3.24 5.70
C TRP A 449 5.48 4.41 6.13
N ASP A 450 5.04 5.17 5.14
CA ASP A 450 4.22 6.36 5.26
C ASP A 450 2.75 5.98 5.49
N VAL A 451 2.10 6.52 6.53
CA VAL A 451 0.66 6.27 6.79
C VAL A 451 -0.24 7.21 5.97
N TRP A 452 -1.01 6.67 5.04
CA TRP A 452 -1.88 7.43 4.14
C TRP A 452 -3.36 7.14 4.41
N VAL A 453 -4.18 8.18 4.25
CA VAL A 453 -5.65 8.11 4.35
C VAL A 453 -6.25 8.59 3.02
N PRO A 454 -6.52 7.67 2.06
CA PRO A 454 -7.31 8.00 0.88
C PRO A 454 -8.74 8.33 1.27
N LEU A 455 -9.19 9.53 0.89
CA LEU A 455 -10.57 10.00 1.05
C LEU A 455 -11.23 10.06 -0.33
N ARG A 456 -12.44 9.54 -0.42
CA ARG A 456 -13.26 9.50 -1.63
C ARG A 456 -14.53 10.28 -1.42
N GLY A 457 -15.02 10.93 -2.47
CA GLY A 457 -16.29 11.66 -2.50
C GLY A 457 -16.41 12.46 -3.79
N LEU A 458 -17.62 12.62 -4.30
CA LEU A 458 -17.92 13.39 -5.53
C LEU A 458 -17.15 12.92 -6.77
N GLY A 459 -16.86 11.63 -6.88
CA GLY A 459 -16.00 11.08 -7.94
C GLY A 459 -14.51 11.41 -7.82
N LEU A 460 -14.08 12.09 -6.75
CA LEU A 460 -12.67 12.37 -6.45
C LEU A 460 -12.08 11.35 -5.48
N VAL A 461 -10.77 11.16 -5.61
CA VAL A 461 -9.95 10.44 -4.62
C VAL A 461 -8.78 11.35 -4.27
N ARG A 462 -8.61 11.66 -2.98
CA ARG A 462 -7.51 12.49 -2.46
C ARG A 462 -6.81 11.75 -1.32
N LYS A 463 -5.51 11.52 -1.46
CA LYS A 463 -4.69 10.85 -0.45
C LYS A 463 -4.12 11.90 0.52
N ALA A 464 -4.50 11.83 1.80
CA ALA A 464 -3.92 12.65 2.86
C ALA A 464 -2.75 11.91 3.55
N ARG A 465 -1.65 12.60 3.83
CA ARG A 465 -0.62 12.10 4.77
C ARG A 465 -1.16 12.30 6.19
N LEU A 466 -1.15 11.25 7.00
CA LEU A 466 -1.61 11.32 8.38
C LEU A 466 -0.49 11.82 9.30
N GLY A 467 -0.84 12.62 10.30
CA GLY A 467 0.04 12.95 11.44
C GLY A 467 0.42 14.42 11.58
N ALA A 468 0.48 15.18 10.49
CA ALA A 468 0.81 16.62 10.55
C ALA A 468 -0.19 17.38 11.44
N ASP A 469 -1.48 17.10 11.25
CA ASP A 469 -2.55 17.46 12.18
C ASP A 469 -2.85 16.24 13.07
N ARG A 470 -2.64 16.39 14.38
CA ARG A 470 -2.82 15.34 15.38
C ARG A 470 -3.18 15.89 16.75
N ALA A 471 -3.84 15.08 17.58
CA ALA A 471 -4.05 15.40 18.98
C ALA A 471 -2.72 15.37 19.76
N ALA A 472 -2.54 16.29 20.72
CA ALA A 472 -1.31 16.38 21.51
C ALA A 472 -0.98 15.10 22.31
N SER A 473 -2.00 14.31 22.67
CA SER A 473 -1.82 13.02 23.35
C SER A 473 -1.08 11.97 22.51
N VAL A 474 -1.06 12.13 21.19
CA VAL A 474 -0.49 11.14 20.26
C VAL A 474 1.04 11.05 20.42
N ASP A 475 1.74 12.18 20.57
CA ASP A 475 3.21 12.18 20.67
C ASP A 475 3.72 11.33 21.85
N ALA A 476 3.00 11.36 22.98
CA ALA A 476 3.33 10.54 24.15
C ALA A 476 3.09 9.03 23.90
N LYS A 477 2.04 8.68 23.14
CA LYS A 477 1.60 7.29 22.89
C LYS A 477 2.35 6.59 21.74
N CYS A 478 2.95 7.33 20.81
CA CYS A 478 3.78 6.80 19.71
C CYS A 478 5.12 6.23 20.21
N LEU A 479 5.07 5.14 20.97
CA LEU A 479 6.27 4.47 21.49
C LEU A 479 7.00 3.69 20.38
N PRO A 480 8.34 3.63 20.41
CA PRO A 480 9.06 2.60 19.65
C PRO A 480 8.61 1.21 20.13
N ALA A 481 8.58 0.24 19.23
CA ALA A 481 8.10 -1.10 19.51
C ALA A 481 9.09 -2.18 19.10
N LEU A 482 9.09 -3.30 19.83
CA LEU A 482 9.74 -4.54 19.43
C LEU A 482 8.66 -5.58 19.16
N LEU A 483 8.51 -5.97 17.89
CA LEU A 483 7.39 -6.81 17.44
C LEU A 483 7.88 -8.12 16.83
N GLY A 484 7.09 -9.18 17.06
CA GLY A 484 7.32 -10.50 16.48
C GLY A 484 8.44 -11.32 17.14
N SER A 485 8.61 -12.55 16.65
CA SER A 485 9.74 -13.43 16.94
C SER A 485 10.34 -13.93 15.61
N PRO A 486 11.63 -13.73 15.32
CA PRO A 486 12.55 -12.86 16.07
C PRO A 486 12.04 -11.41 16.14
N ALA A 487 12.40 -10.70 17.21
CA ALA A 487 11.94 -9.34 17.45
C ALA A 487 12.51 -8.36 16.42
N ARG A 488 11.66 -7.47 15.91
CA ARG A 488 12.01 -6.43 14.94
C ARG A 488 11.66 -5.06 15.54
N PRO A 489 12.58 -4.08 15.50
CA PRO A 489 12.26 -2.72 15.90
C PRO A 489 11.30 -2.08 14.89
N VAL A 490 10.29 -1.39 15.41
CA VAL A 490 9.34 -0.57 14.65
C VAL A 490 9.23 0.76 15.36
N ILE A 491 9.66 1.83 14.70
CA ILE A 491 9.75 3.16 15.31
C ILE A 491 8.77 4.08 14.57
N PRO A 492 7.58 4.36 15.14
CA PRO A 492 6.75 5.45 14.70
C PRO A 492 7.48 6.77 14.94
N TYR A 493 7.50 7.64 13.95
CA TYR A 493 8.05 8.98 14.07
C TYR A 493 7.30 9.97 13.17
N PHE A 494 7.43 11.26 13.50
CA PHE A 494 6.93 12.35 12.69
C PHE A 494 8.06 12.94 11.84
N THR A 495 7.82 13.10 10.53
CA THR A 495 8.83 13.60 9.59
C THR A 495 9.14 15.06 9.83
N ASP A 496 10.38 15.47 9.65
CA ASP A 496 10.79 16.88 9.59
C ASP A 496 10.89 17.32 8.12
N PRO A 497 10.40 18.51 7.72
CA PRO A 497 9.65 19.51 8.51
C PRO A 497 8.13 19.28 8.56
N HIS A 498 7.62 18.25 7.87
CA HIS A 498 6.19 18.17 7.56
C HIS A 498 5.28 17.57 8.66
N GLY A 499 5.82 17.06 9.76
CA GLY A 499 5.07 16.48 10.88
C GLY A 499 4.30 15.18 10.58
N ASN A 500 4.52 14.52 9.44
CA ASN A 500 3.73 13.34 9.04
C ASN A 500 4.18 12.04 9.72
N LEU A 501 3.23 11.19 10.11
CA LEU A 501 3.48 9.89 10.70
C LEU A 501 4.08 8.91 9.67
N THR A 502 5.21 8.32 10.07
CA THR A 502 5.95 7.31 9.33
C THR A 502 6.41 6.21 10.30
N LEU A 503 6.41 4.97 9.86
CA LEU A 503 7.03 3.86 10.60
C LEU A 503 8.39 3.53 9.98
N ASP A 504 9.46 3.60 10.76
CA ASP A 504 10.70 2.91 10.41
C ASP A 504 10.59 1.44 10.84
N VAL A 505 10.43 0.54 9.86
CA VAL A 505 10.26 -0.89 10.08
C VAL A 505 11.61 -1.60 9.95
N ALA A 506 11.95 -2.41 10.95
CA ALA A 506 13.17 -3.20 11.06
C ALA A 506 14.46 -2.36 10.99
N GLY A 507 14.44 -1.17 11.60
CA GLY A 507 15.64 -0.36 11.84
C GLY A 507 16.37 0.02 10.54
N ARG A 508 15.64 0.62 9.59
CA ARG A 508 16.22 1.19 8.36
C ARG A 508 17.27 2.24 8.70
N ALA A 509 16.90 3.24 9.50
CA ALA A 509 17.82 4.31 9.90
C ALA A 509 17.58 4.84 11.32
N LYS A 510 16.32 4.97 11.75
CA LYS A 510 15.95 5.45 13.09
C LYS A 510 16.45 4.48 14.16
N LYS A 511 16.82 5.05 15.31
CA LYS A 511 17.45 4.33 16.43
C LYS A 511 16.58 4.43 17.66
N MET A 512 16.28 3.31 18.29
CA MET A 512 15.46 3.26 19.50
C MET A 512 16.03 4.15 20.60
N ALA A 513 17.36 4.16 20.78
CA ALA A 513 18.00 5.00 21.79
C ALA A 513 17.63 6.49 21.64
N THR A 514 17.60 7.02 20.42
CA THR A 514 17.26 8.42 20.15
C THR A 514 15.82 8.75 20.57
N TYR A 515 14.87 7.84 20.34
CA TYR A 515 13.46 8.05 20.68
C TYR A 515 13.11 7.73 22.14
N LEU A 516 14.08 7.23 22.90
CA LEU A 516 13.98 6.95 24.33
C LEU A 516 14.79 7.95 25.17
N ALA A 517 15.59 8.83 24.57
CA ALA A 517 16.49 9.74 25.29
C ALA A 517 15.75 10.58 26.34
N ASP A 518 14.56 11.08 25.99
CA ASP A 518 13.72 11.90 26.88
C ASP A 518 12.66 11.08 27.63
N ARG A 519 12.76 9.74 27.62
CA ARG A 519 11.82 8.83 28.27
C ARG A 519 12.51 8.07 29.41
N PRO A 520 12.21 8.39 30.69
CA PRO A 520 12.93 7.81 31.81
C PRO A 520 12.66 6.31 31.94
N ALA A 521 13.74 5.55 32.17
CA ALA A 521 13.63 4.17 32.60
C ALA A 521 13.02 4.11 34.02
N ARG A 522 12.29 3.05 34.33
CA ARG A 522 11.72 2.84 35.67
C ARG A 522 12.21 1.55 36.27
N ARG A 523 12.49 1.54 37.56
CA ARG A 523 12.86 0.31 38.27
C ARG A 523 11.62 -0.56 38.50
N MET A 524 11.75 -1.86 38.24
CA MET A 524 10.69 -2.81 38.60
C MET A 524 10.73 -3.14 40.10
N PRO A 525 9.57 -3.28 40.77
CA PRO A 525 9.54 -3.71 42.16
C PRO A 525 9.99 -5.17 42.32
N GLY A 526 10.77 -5.45 43.36
CA GLY A 526 11.22 -6.81 43.72
C GLY A 526 12.74 -6.96 43.83
N ASN A 527 13.20 -8.21 44.00
CA ASN A 527 14.61 -8.53 44.22
C ASN A 527 15.43 -8.69 42.92
N ARG A 528 14.76 -8.66 41.75
CA ARG A 528 15.44 -8.75 40.45
C ARG A 528 15.83 -7.36 39.99
N PRO A 529 17.11 -7.08 39.71
CA PRO A 529 17.55 -5.81 39.16
C PRO A 529 17.10 -5.71 37.69
N GLU A 530 15.96 -5.06 37.48
CA GLU A 530 15.27 -4.97 36.19
C GLU A 530 14.71 -3.56 35.97
N LEU A 531 14.90 -3.06 34.75
CA LEU A 531 14.43 -1.75 34.32
C LEU A 531 13.34 -1.91 33.26
N ARG A 532 12.22 -1.19 33.42
CA ARG A 532 11.17 -1.06 32.42
C ARG A 532 11.47 0.14 31.53
N LEU A 533 11.56 -0.10 30.22
CA LEU A 533 11.73 0.92 29.20
C LEU A 533 10.39 1.19 28.51
N ASP A 534 10.17 2.43 28.04
CA ASP A 534 9.01 2.82 27.23
C ASP A 534 9.13 2.39 25.76
N VAL A 535 9.43 1.10 25.59
CA VAL A 535 9.38 0.38 24.32
C VAL A 535 8.19 -0.55 24.39
N PHE A 536 7.26 -0.43 23.45
CA PHE A 536 6.12 -1.32 23.38
C PHE A 536 6.54 -2.75 23.00
N THR A 537 5.92 -3.75 23.61
CA THR A 537 6.08 -5.16 23.22
C THR A 537 4.73 -5.84 23.05
N GLY A 538 4.57 -6.60 21.97
CA GLY A 538 3.38 -7.41 21.74
C GLY A 538 3.45 -8.75 22.50
N THR A 539 2.31 -9.43 22.59
CA THR A 539 2.18 -10.77 23.20
C THR A 539 2.97 -11.86 22.49
N LYS A 540 3.38 -11.63 21.24
CA LYS A 540 4.21 -12.53 20.43
C LYS A 540 5.65 -12.04 20.25
N SER A 541 6.01 -10.93 20.90
CA SER A 541 7.37 -10.41 20.80
C SER A 541 8.34 -11.41 21.42
N GLY A 542 9.49 -11.59 20.76
CA GLY A 542 10.62 -12.34 21.30
C GLY A 542 11.51 -11.47 22.16
N SER A 543 12.37 -12.10 22.96
CA SER A 543 13.47 -11.42 23.64
C SER A 543 14.54 -10.99 22.63
N GLN A 544 15.25 -9.91 22.94
CA GLN A 544 16.38 -9.39 22.15
C GLN A 544 17.63 -9.33 23.02
N ALA A 545 18.76 -9.82 22.49
CA ALA A 545 20.07 -9.62 23.13
C ALA A 545 20.49 -8.15 22.98
N VAL A 546 20.99 -7.57 24.08
CA VAL A 546 21.45 -6.19 24.15
C VAL A 546 22.73 -6.13 24.97
N GLU A 547 23.46 -5.02 24.86
CA GLU A 547 24.70 -4.80 25.60
C GLU A 547 24.52 -3.63 26.56
N LEU A 548 24.84 -3.85 27.83
CA LEU A 548 24.96 -2.78 28.82
C LEU A 548 26.34 -2.15 28.70
N VAL A 549 26.40 -0.84 28.87
CA VAL A 549 27.65 -0.06 28.93
C VAL A 549 27.69 0.59 30.31
N LEU A 550 28.70 0.26 31.10
CA LEU A 550 28.92 0.83 32.42
C LEU A 550 30.17 1.68 32.39
N THR A 551 30.02 2.97 32.62
CA THR A 551 31.13 3.93 32.62
C THR A 551 31.40 4.41 34.06
N PRO A 552 32.46 3.94 34.72
CA PRO A 552 32.86 4.43 36.03
C PRO A 552 33.39 5.87 35.95
N ALA A 553 33.63 6.48 37.11
CA ALA A 553 34.16 7.85 37.20
C ALA A 553 35.55 8.03 36.52
N ASP A 554 36.32 6.95 36.34
CA ASP A 554 37.61 6.97 35.64
C ASP A 554 37.47 7.03 34.10
N GLY A 555 36.23 6.91 33.58
CA GLY A 555 35.90 7.01 32.16
C GLY A 555 36.08 5.72 31.36
N ASN A 556 36.64 4.65 31.94
CA ASN A 556 36.90 3.41 31.22
C ASN A 556 35.64 2.53 31.17
N ALA A 557 34.88 2.64 30.09
CA ALA A 557 33.62 1.91 29.94
C ALA A 557 33.82 0.38 29.79
N LEU A 558 33.08 -0.39 30.58
CA LEU A 558 32.98 -1.85 30.46
C LEU A 558 31.63 -2.24 29.84
N THR A 559 31.62 -3.32 29.07
CA THR A 559 30.37 -3.88 28.52
C THR A 559 29.98 -5.18 29.18
N ALA A 560 28.67 -5.41 29.27
CA ALA A 560 28.11 -6.65 29.79
C ALA A 560 26.90 -7.11 28.96
N PRO A 561 26.77 -8.41 28.65
CA PRO A 561 25.62 -8.91 27.92
C PRO A 561 24.35 -8.81 28.78
N SER A 562 23.25 -8.48 28.13
CA SER A 562 21.92 -8.47 28.76
C SER A 562 20.84 -8.89 27.75
N THR A 563 19.60 -8.95 28.22
CA THR A 563 18.43 -9.27 27.42
C THR A 563 17.33 -8.27 27.69
N LEU A 564 16.74 -7.79 26.61
CA LEU A 564 15.51 -7.03 26.62
C LEU A 564 14.35 -8.02 26.43
N ARG A 565 13.51 -8.18 27.45
CA ARG A 565 12.42 -9.15 27.50
C ARG A 565 11.08 -8.47 27.36
N PRO A 566 10.15 -9.04 26.58
CA PRO A 566 8.78 -8.53 26.54
C PRO A 566 8.05 -8.90 27.82
N ASP A 567 7.61 -7.91 28.59
CA ASP A 567 6.67 -8.11 29.69
C ASP A 567 5.65 -6.98 29.79
N GLN A 568 4.41 -7.34 30.08
CA GLN A 568 3.30 -6.40 30.32
C GLN A 568 3.13 -5.27 29.27
N GLY A 569 3.40 -5.55 27.99
CA GLY A 569 3.27 -4.53 26.93
C GLY A 569 4.43 -3.54 26.88
N ARG A 570 5.52 -3.82 27.61
CA ARG A 570 6.76 -3.05 27.64
C ARG A 570 7.98 -3.95 27.51
N ALA A 571 9.11 -3.31 27.26
CA ALA A 571 10.39 -4.00 27.21
C ALA A 571 11.10 -3.85 28.55
N HIS A 572 11.52 -4.97 29.12
CA HIS A 572 12.19 -5.02 30.40
C HIS A 572 13.63 -5.45 30.22
N LEU A 573 14.54 -4.60 30.65
CA LEU A 573 15.98 -4.77 30.58
C LEU A 573 16.48 -5.43 31.87
N GLY A 574 17.08 -6.61 31.74
CA GLY A 574 17.80 -7.21 32.86
C GLY A 574 19.09 -6.42 33.16
N VAL A 575 19.41 -6.24 34.44
CA VAL A 575 20.71 -5.71 34.85
C VAL A 575 21.41 -6.83 35.62
N PRO A 576 22.66 -7.22 35.29
CA PRO A 576 23.36 -8.24 36.07
C PRO A 576 23.60 -7.72 37.49
N ALA A 577 23.50 -8.60 38.49
CA ALA A 577 23.79 -8.22 39.87
C ALA A 577 25.27 -7.87 40.10
N ARG A 578 26.16 -8.37 39.22
CA ARG A 578 27.60 -8.19 39.27
C ARG A 578 28.18 -8.16 37.85
N VAL A 579 29.10 -7.24 37.61
CA VAL A 579 29.93 -7.18 36.40
C VAL A 579 31.38 -7.33 36.86
N PRO A 580 32.08 -8.42 36.50
CA PRO A 580 33.50 -8.58 36.81
C PRO A 580 34.31 -7.36 36.34
N ASP A 581 35.38 -7.05 37.06
CA ASP A 581 36.35 -6.00 36.73
C ASP A 581 35.81 -4.55 36.72
N LEU A 582 34.52 -4.36 37.04
CA LEU A 582 33.95 -3.03 37.23
C LEU A 582 34.43 -2.42 38.57
N PRO A 583 35.11 -1.26 38.57
CA PRO A 583 35.59 -0.61 39.77
C PRO A 583 34.45 -0.25 40.74
N ALA A 584 34.74 -0.24 42.04
CA ALA A 584 33.80 0.25 43.05
C ALA A 584 33.69 1.79 42.98
N GLY A 585 32.48 2.32 43.14
CA GLY A 585 32.17 3.74 42.99
C GLY A 585 30.89 3.98 42.19
N PRO A 586 30.51 5.25 41.93
CA PRO A 586 29.42 5.57 41.02
C PRO A 586 29.80 5.19 39.57
N ALA A 587 28.85 4.62 38.84
CA ALA A 587 29.00 4.35 37.41
C ALA A 587 27.73 4.72 36.65
N GLN A 588 27.88 5.31 35.47
CA GLN A 588 26.78 5.56 34.55
C GLN A 588 26.37 4.24 33.89
N LEU A 589 25.16 3.75 34.20
CA LEU A 589 24.54 2.62 33.52
C LEU A 589 23.87 3.10 32.23
N SER A 590 24.21 2.46 31.13
CA SER A 590 23.67 2.73 29.80
C SER A 590 23.41 1.44 29.02
N VAL A 591 22.72 1.51 27.89
CA VAL A 591 22.40 0.34 27.05
C VAL A 591 22.51 0.63 25.56
N ARG A 592 22.99 -0.34 24.78
CA ARG A 592 22.94 -0.35 23.31
C ARG A 592 21.77 -1.20 22.83
N LEU A 593 20.71 -0.53 22.36
CA LEU A 593 19.47 -1.17 21.89
C LEU A 593 19.49 -1.51 20.39
N ASP A 594 20.27 -0.73 19.62
CA ASP A 594 20.29 -0.76 18.15
C ASP A 594 21.50 -1.55 17.58
N GLY A 595 21.99 -2.51 18.36
CA GLY A 595 23.16 -3.34 18.04
C GLY A 595 24.49 -2.77 18.56
N PRO A 596 25.61 -3.52 18.41
CA PRO A 596 26.89 -3.19 19.04
C PRO A 596 27.49 -1.85 18.60
N LYS A 597 27.23 -1.41 17.36
CA LYS A 597 27.67 -0.09 16.84
C LYS A 597 26.59 1.00 17.00
N GLY A 598 25.50 0.71 17.70
CA GLY A 598 24.41 1.65 17.93
C GLY A 598 24.77 2.74 18.95
N PRO A 599 23.99 3.84 18.96
CA PRO A 599 24.07 4.85 20.02
C PRO A 599 23.83 4.23 21.40
N VAL A 600 24.50 4.79 22.40
CA VAL A 600 24.37 4.41 23.80
C VAL A 600 23.25 5.24 24.42
N LEU A 601 22.26 4.57 25.01
CA LEU A 601 21.18 5.21 25.77
C LEU A 601 21.59 5.28 27.26
N PRO A 602 21.86 6.47 27.83
CA PRO A 602 22.06 6.61 29.27
C PRO A 602 20.76 6.30 30.02
N LEU A 603 20.85 5.52 31.09
CA LEU A 603 19.68 5.11 31.88
C LEU A 603 19.66 5.78 33.27
N CYS A 604 20.73 5.61 34.04
CA CYS A 604 20.87 6.17 35.38
C CYS A 604 22.31 6.02 35.89
N GLU A 605 22.67 6.77 36.92
CA GLU A 605 23.85 6.45 37.73
C GLU A 605 23.50 5.32 38.72
N VAL A 606 24.44 4.39 38.94
CA VAL A 606 24.29 3.28 39.89
C VAL A 606 25.53 3.17 40.79
N PRO A 607 25.36 2.93 42.11
CA PRO A 607 26.48 2.58 42.96
C PRO A 607 26.98 1.17 42.66
N VAL A 608 28.31 1.04 42.53
CA VAL A 608 29.02 -0.22 42.36
C VAL A 608 29.81 -0.54 43.63
N GLY A 609 29.50 -1.67 44.25
CA GLY A 609 30.23 -2.18 45.41
C GLY A 609 31.45 -3.02 45.05
N GLN A 610 32.18 -3.46 46.08
CA GLN A 610 33.31 -4.38 45.97
C GLN A 610 33.02 -5.58 45.03
N GLY A 611 33.99 -5.90 44.18
CA GLY A 611 33.88 -6.96 43.18
C GLY A 611 32.92 -6.66 42.02
N GLY A 612 32.50 -5.42 41.81
CA GLY A 612 31.65 -5.03 40.68
C GLY A 612 30.14 -5.28 40.90
N ARG A 613 29.68 -5.30 42.15
CA ARG A 613 28.27 -5.54 42.49
C ARG A 613 27.42 -4.29 42.26
N ILE A 614 26.39 -4.38 41.41
CA ILE A 614 25.52 -3.25 41.05
C ILE A 614 24.36 -3.11 42.05
N ARG A 615 24.11 -1.90 42.54
CA ARG A 615 23.00 -1.56 43.45
C ARG A 615 21.93 -0.72 42.76
N LEU A 616 21.09 -1.36 41.96
CA LEU A 616 20.04 -0.67 41.19
C LEU A 616 18.94 -0.05 42.07
N ASP A 617 18.74 -0.57 43.28
CA ASP A 617 17.84 -0.02 44.29
C ASP A 617 18.26 1.36 44.81
N GLN A 618 19.53 1.74 44.61
CA GLN A 618 20.11 3.02 45.01
C GLN A 618 20.32 3.96 43.81
N SER A 619 19.68 3.68 42.67
CA SER A 619 19.85 4.44 41.42
C SER A 619 19.06 5.76 41.34
N GLY A 620 18.21 6.06 42.33
CA GLY A 620 17.30 7.21 42.30
C GLY A 620 16.15 7.10 41.28
N LEU A 621 16.06 6.00 40.52
CA LEU A 621 14.99 5.79 39.55
C LEU A 621 13.63 5.58 40.21
N ASP A 622 12.60 6.20 39.62
CA ASP A 622 11.21 5.94 39.96
C ASP A 622 10.88 4.45 39.86
N THR A 623 10.21 3.93 40.88
CA THR A 623 9.75 2.55 40.90
C THR A 623 8.36 2.47 40.27
N VAL A 624 8.12 1.50 39.40
CA VAL A 624 6.78 1.25 38.85
C VAL A 624 5.80 0.95 39.98
N ASP A 625 4.64 1.61 39.99
CA ASP A 625 3.62 1.44 41.04
C ASP A 625 3.28 -0.05 41.26
N PRO A 626 3.55 -0.61 42.46
CA PRO A 626 3.26 -2.00 42.78
C PRO A 626 1.78 -2.38 42.65
N LEU A 627 0.85 -1.44 42.82
CA LEU A 627 -0.59 -1.68 42.63
C LEU A 627 -0.93 -1.91 41.16
N LEU A 628 -0.37 -1.10 40.27
CA LEU A 628 -0.49 -1.26 38.82
C LEU A 628 0.05 -2.64 38.38
N VAL A 629 1.20 -3.06 38.91
CA VAL A 629 1.80 -4.38 38.64
C VAL A 629 0.88 -5.51 39.13
N ARG A 630 0.28 -5.37 40.33
CA ARG A 630 -0.66 -6.35 40.89
C ARG A 630 -1.94 -6.45 40.08
N GLU A 631 -2.57 -5.33 39.72
CA GLU A 631 -3.80 -5.32 38.92
C GLU A 631 -3.60 -5.93 37.53
N VAL A 632 -2.52 -5.57 36.84
CA VAL A 632 -2.16 -6.13 35.52
C VAL A 632 -1.87 -7.62 35.62
N THR A 633 -1.18 -8.06 36.68
CA THR A 633 -0.90 -9.48 36.95
C THR A 633 -2.18 -10.28 37.23
N VAL A 634 -3.12 -9.73 38.01
CA VAL A 634 -4.43 -10.34 38.29
C VAL A 634 -5.29 -10.43 37.03
N LYS A 635 -5.36 -9.36 36.24
CA LYS A 635 -6.10 -9.31 34.96
C LYS A 635 -5.55 -10.35 33.97
N ARG A 636 -4.22 -10.54 33.92
CA ARG A 636 -3.55 -11.59 33.13
C ARG A 636 -3.78 -12.99 33.66
N ARG A 637 -3.70 -13.23 34.98
CA ARG A 637 -4.04 -14.55 35.57
C ARG A 637 -5.46 -14.96 35.17
N ARG A 638 -6.42 -14.03 35.27
CA ARG A 638 -7.80 -14.27 34.81
C ARG A 638 -7.89 -14.53 33.30
N ALA A 639 -7.17 -13.77 32.47
CA ALA A 639 -7.17 -13.96 31.01
C ALA A 639 -6.53 -15.30 30.57
N THR A 640 -5.42 -15.70 31.19
CA THR A 640 -4.75 -16.99 30.97
C THR A 640 -5.62 -18.14 31.45
N LEU A 641 -6.23 -18.03 32.64
CA LEU A 641 -7.17 -19.02 33.16
C LEU A 641 -8.37 -19.17 32.21
N ARG A 642 -8.95 -18.06 31.72
CA ARG A 642 -10.03 -18.07 30.72
C ARG A 642 -9.60 -18.71 29.40
N ARG A 643 -8.36 -18.49 28.95
CA ARG A 643 -7.82 -19.09 27.72
C ARG A 643 -7.62 -20.60 27.87
N VAL A 644 -7.04 -21.04 28.98
CA VAL A 644 -6.87 -22.45 29.34
C VAL A 644 -8.22 -23.15 29.49
N LEU A 645 -9.19 -22.51 30.15
CA LEU A 645 -10.55 -23.04 30.29
C LEU A 645 -11.27 -23.13 28.93
N ARG A 646 -11.02 -22.21 27.99
CA ARG A 646 -11.55 -22.30 26.62
C ARG A 646 -10.87 -23.39 25.78
N SER A 647 -9.56 -23.57 25.91
CA SER A 647 -8.79 -24.56 25.13
C SER A 647 -8.94 -25.99 25.66
N ALA A 648 -8.94 -26.18 26.98
CA ALA A 648 -9.11 -27.49 27.63
C ALA A 648 -10.59 -27.86 27.85
N GLY A 649 -11.46 -26.87 28.06
CA GLY A 649 -12.88 -27.11 28.36
C GLY A 649 -13.72 -27.47 27.13
N GLY A 650 -13.38 -27.03 25.92
CA GLY A 650 -14.18 -27.30 24.71
C GLY A 650 -14.43 -28.80 24.46
N PRO A 651 -13.40 -29.66 24.49
CA PRO A 651 -13.54 -31.11 24.29
C PRO A 651 -14.15 -31.85 25.49
N ILE A 652 -13.77 -31.46 26.72
CA ILE A 652 -14.21 -32.12 27.97
C ILE A 652 -15.67 -31.78 28.30
N VAL A 653 -16.08 -30.51 28.12
CA VAL A 653 -17.45 -30.03 28.40
C VAL A 653 -18.47 -30.61 27.43
N ARG A 654 -18.08 -30.99 26.20
CA ARG A 654 -18.96 -31.68 25.24
C ARG A 654 -19.30 -33.10 25.66
N ARG A 655 -18.43 -33.76 26.43
CA ARG A 655 -18.63 -35.13 26.95
C ARG A 655 -19.42 -35.19 28.27
N LEU A 656 -19.70 -34.05 28.90
CA LEU A 656 -20.45 -33.99 30.16
C LEU A 656 -21.99 -34.04 29.93
N PRO A 657 -22.76 -34.65 30.85
CA PRO A 657 -24.22 -34.56 30.88
C PRO A 657 -24.73 -33.11 30.98
N SER A 658 -25.94 -32.83 30.50
CA SER A 658 -26.52 -31.48 30.41
C SER A 658 -26.55 -30.72 31.75
N SER A 659 -26.83 -31.43 32.84
CA SER A 659 -26.82 -30.91 34.22
C SER A 659 -25.43 -30.46 34.68
N ALA A 660 -24.38 -31.20 34.31
CA ALA A 660 -22.99 -30.87 34.62
C ALA A 660 -22.47 -29.69 33.77
N ARG A 661 -22.88 -29.58 32.48
CA ARG A 661 -22.53 -28.41 31.63
C ARG A 661 -23.05 -27.10 32.23
N LYS A 662 -24.26 -27.11 32.79
CA LYS A 662 -24.88 -25.93 33.42
C LYS A 662 -24.11 -25.50 34.67
N LYS A 663 -23.62 -26.46 35.49
CA LYS A 663 -22.75 -26.18 36.65
C LYS A 663 -21.39 -25.63 36.24
N VAL A 664 -20.72 -26.22 35.24
CA VAL A 664 -19.41 -25.75 34.75
C VAL A 664 -19.51 -24.36 34.12
N ARG A 665 -20.57 -24.07 33.35
CA ARG A 665 -20.83 -22.72 32.81
C ARG A 665 -21.09 -21.68 33.91
N ARG A 666 -21.83 -22.04 34.96
CA ARG A 666 -22.05 -21.16 36.13
C ARG A 666 -20.76 -20.92 36.93
N LEU A 667 -19.91 -21.93 37.08
CA LEU A 667 -18.61 -21.81 37.74
C LEU A 667 -17.66 -20.92 36.92
N ALA A 668 -17.63 -21.10 35.59
CA ALA A 668 -16.86 -20.28 34.68
C ALA A 668 -17.36 -18.83 34.57
N ALA A 669 -18.65 -18.58 34.80
CA ALA A 669 -19.22 -17.22 34.84
C ALA A 669 -18.98 -16.50 36.17
N ARG A 670 -18.71 -17.23 37.26
CA ARG A 670 -18.32 -16.68 38.57
C ARG A 670 -16.82 -16.42 38.70
N LEU A 671 -15.99 -16.87 37.74
CA LEU A 671 -14.53 -16.69 37.66
C LEU A 671 -14.14 -15.59 36.64
#